data_AF-A0A6A6RBI3-F1
#
_entry.id   AF-A0A6A6RBI3-F1
#
_cell.length_a   1.000
_cell.length_b   1.000
_cell.length_c   1.000
_cell.angle_alpha   90.00
_cell.angle_beta   90.00
_cell.angle_gamma   90.00
#
_symmetry.space_group_name_H-M   'P 1'
#
loop_
_entity.id
_entity.type
_entity.pdbx_description
1 polymer ?
#
loop_
_entity_poly.entity_id
_entity_poly.type
_entity_poly.pdbx_seq_one_letter_code
_entity_poly.pdbx_strand_id
1 'polypeptide(L)'
;MAKDKKAKAAEKKVRVAQKQEKKATKKEKKVKIKGKPEDDSDAEDIDLDAVLAEFARKQEQFLKVTEVPCEPPSPRVSSTFIANPASDNELLLFGGEYYNGATASFYNDLFIYNISKDSWRLVTSPNSPLPRSGHAWCRGGNTKDIYLFGGEFSSPKQGTFYHYNDFWRFEPIAREWTRVESKGKNAAPPARSGHRMTYWKNYIILWGGFQDTSATTKYLADLWVYDCTNFTWHSPVLPPASAKPDARSSFSFLPHENGAVLYGGYSRVKATAGGKQSSKGGGGGGGSRVVIKPVIHQDTWFLRIVPPPADAPQTALPKFHWERRKKPANPPNPTRAGATMAFHKGRGILFGGVHDVEASEEGIESEFFNNLFAWNVERNRFFPLTLRRPRLAKKVAVNERGGRRGRGKADEEELLRNLAALEATGKLDGGEGSVVVTKPEEDEEEQKEEKPKIFEMPHPRFNAQLTVQDDVLYIFGGTFEKGDREYTFDEVWAIDLGKLDGVKEIYKREIEDWQGSEDEDSEDDEDDEGSEDEDDNSETASTAATSVSQGPSAAERVVPEPEEEAGSAEETSALTDTLPHPRPFESLRDFYARTSNQWQEIVIDELSRITGGQGKSVKELKTTAFVHAEEKWWDCREEIRALEDEQEQAGIGEVVSIADKAADGG
;
A
#
# COMPACT_ATOMS: atom_id res chain seq x y z
N MET A 1 -91.88 -10.75 -14.49
CA MET A 1 -90.92 -10.78 -15.62
C MET A 1 -89.56 -10.09 -15.34
N ALA A 2 -89.18 -9.81 -14.08
CA ALA A 2 -87.87 -9.23 -13.74
C ALA A 2 -87.01 -10.09 -12.77
N LYS A 3 -87.55 -11.17 -12.19
CA LYS A 3 -86.80 -12.09 -11.31
C LYS A 3 -86.06 -13.21 -12.06
N ASP A 4 -86.55 -13.67 -13.22
CA ASP A 4 -85.92 -14.77 -13.97
C ASP A 4 -84.66 -14.40 -14.76
N LYS A 5 -84.48 -13.11 -15.09
CA LYS A 5 -83.25 -12.65 -15.77
C LYS A 5 -82.04 -12.58 -14.83
N LYS A 6 -82.27 -12.33 -13.52
CA LYS A 6 -81.19 -12.23 -12.52
C LYS A 6 -80.66 -13.62 -12.12
N ALA A 7 -81.55 -14.62 -12.02
CA ALA A 7 -81.16 -16.00 -11.73
C ALA A 7 -80.30 -16.61 -12.85
N LYS A 8 -80.68 -16.44 -14.12
CA LYS A 8 -79.90 -16.92 -15.29
C LYS A 8 -78.52 -16.26 -15.44
N ALA A 9 -78.37 -15.01 -14.98
CA ALA A 9 -77.09 -14.30 -15.02
C ALA A 9 -76.11 -14.78 -13.91
N ALA A 10 -76.64 -15.11 -12.73
CA ALA A 10 -75.85 -15.66 -11.63
C ALA A 10 -75.35 -17.08 -11.94
N GLU A 11 -76.21 -17.93 -12.51
CA GLU A 11 -75.87 -19.30 -12.89
C GLU A 11 -74.81 -19.37 -14.01
N LYS A 12 -74.85 -18.40 -14.96
CA LYS A 12 -73.83 -18.26 -16.01
C LYS A 12 -72.48 -17.80 -15.45
N LYS A 13 -72.46 -16.95 -14.41
CA LYS A 13 -71.20 -16.53 -13.74
C LYS A 13 -70.57 -17.67 -12.94
N VAL A 14 -71.35 -18.46 -12.21
CA VAL A 14 -70.85 -19.63 -11.46
C VAL A 14 -70.27 -20.68 -12.40
N ARG A 15 -70.92 -20.93 -13.54
CA ARG A 15 -70.44 -21.89 -14.55
C ARG A 15 -69.16 -21.43 -15.27
N VAL A 16 -68.91 -20.12 -15.38
CA VAL A 16 -67.66 -19.56 -15.93
C VAL A 16 -66.52 -19.66 -14.90
N ALA A 17 -66.80 -19.37 -13.63
CA ALA A 17 -65.83 -19.51 -12.54
C ALA A 17 -65.38 -20.97 -12.36
N GLN A 18 -66.31 -21.93 -12.35
CA GLN A 18 -65.98 -23.36 -12.27
C GLN A 18 -65.20 -23.87 -13.50
N LYS A 19 -65.36 -23.24 -14.67
CA LYS A 19 -64.60 -23.57 -15.89
C LYS A 19 -63.20 -22.96 -15.89
N GLN A 20 -62.99 -21.86 -15.16
CA GLN A 20 -61.68 -21.24 -14.92
C GLN A 20 -60.90 -21.98 -13.83
N GLU A 21 -61.53 -22.41 -12.73
CA GLU A 21 -60.90 -23.29 -11.72
C GLU A 21 -60.50 -24.64 -12.29
N LYS A 22 -61.35 -25.27 -13.13
CA LYS A 22 -60.99 -26.51 -13.84
C LYS A 22 -59.87 -26.34 -14.86
N LYS A 23 -59.59 -25.11 -15.34
CA LYS A 23 -58.42 -24.81 -16.18
C LYS A 23 -57.17 -24.54 -15.34
N ALA A 24 -57.30 -23.89 -14.18
CA ALA A 24 -56.21 -23.65 -13.25
C ALA A 24 -55.68 -24.95 -12.62
N THR A 25 -56.57 -25.82 -12.12
CA THR A 25 -56.22 -27.14 -11.57
C THR A 25 -55.64 -28.10 -12.61
N LYS A 26 -55.98 -27.95 -13.90
CA LYS A 26 -55.35 -28.70 -15.00
C LYS A 26 -53.94 -28.17 -15.33
N LYS A 27 -53.66 -26.89 -15.08
CA LYS A 27 -52.34 -26.27 -15.20
C LYS A 27 -51.43 -26.69 -14.04
N GLU A 28 -51.96 -26.71 -12.82
CA GLU A 28 -51.23 -27.19 -11.63
C GLU A 28 -50.93 -28.69 -11.67
N LYS A 29 -51.84 -29.53 -12.17
CA LYS A 29 -51.54 -30.95 -12.43
C LYS A 29 -50.48 -31.16 -13.53
N LYS A 30 -50.31 -30.20 -14.45
CA LYS A 30 -49.25 -30.26 -15.47
C LYS A 30 -47.89 -29.86 -14.89
N VAL A 31 -47.87 -28.98 -13.89
CA VAL A 31 -46.66 -28.60 -13.15
C VAL A 31 -46.23 -29.72 -12.17
N LYS A 32 -47.17 -30.38 -11.50
CA LYS A 32 -46.85 -31.49 -10.57
C LYS A 32 -46.45 -32.82 -11.23
N ILE A 33 -46.57 -32.97 -12.55
CA ILE A 33 -46.09 -34.17 -13.28
C ILE A 33 -44.65 -34.00 -13.78
N LYS A 34 -44.09 -32.78 -13.78
CA LYS A 34 -42.67 -32.54 -14.11
C LYS A 34 -41.71 -32.78 -12.94
N GLY A 35 -42.20 -33.36 -11.83
CA GLY A 35 -41.44 -33.77 -10.66
C GLY A 35 -41.42 -35.29 -10.50
N LYS A 36 -40.74 -35.99 -11.40
CA LYS A 36 -40.17 -37.31 -11.15
C LYS A 36 -38.95 -37.49 -12.06
N PRO A 37 -37.83 -38.04 -11.55
CA PRO A 37 -36.58 -38.13 -12.29
C PRO A 37 -36.69 -39.32 -13.25
N GLU A 38 -36.67 -39.03 -14.56
CA GLU A 38 -36.20 -39.97 -15.56
C GLU A 38 -34.94 -39.38 -16.16
N ASP A 39 -33.98 -40.28 -16.28
CA ASP A 39 -32.61 -40.12 -16.73
C ASP A 39 -32.55 -39.57 -18.16
N ASP A 40 -31.56 -38.71 -18.39
CA ASP A 40 -31.00 -38.24 -19.66
C ASP A 40 -31.83 -37.35 -20.62
N SER A 41 -31.18 -36.23 -20.98
CA SER A 41 -31.44 -35.26 -22.07
C SER A 41 -32.41 -34.08 -21.81
N ASP A 42 -31.91 -33.01 -21.17
CA ASP A 42 -32.29 -31.61 -21.51
C ASP A 42 -31.39 -30.60 -20.78
N ALA A 43 -30.20 -30.37 -21.33
CA ALA A 43 -29.36 -29.23 -20.97
C ALA A 43 -29.73 -27.95 -21.76
N GLU A 44 -30.84 -27.96 -22.52
CA GLU A 44 -31.21 -26.91 -23.49
C GLU A 44 -32.45 -26.06 -23.12
N ASP A 45 -32.83 -25.99 -21.84
CA ASP A 45 -33.89 -25.08 -21.34
C ASP A 45 -33.32 -23.97 -20.42
N ILE A 46 -32.03 -23.65 -20.55
CA ILE A 46 -31.43 -22.49 -19.86
C ILE A 46 -31.76 -21.23 -20.66
N ASP A 47 -32.54 -20.31 -20.06
CA ASP A 47 -32.81 -19.00 -20.64
C ASP A 47 -31.50 -18.18 -20.70
N LEU A 48 -30.84 -18.23 -21.87
CA LEU A 48 -29.55 -17.57 -22.11
C LEU A 48 -29.62 -16.07 -21.84
N ASP A 49 -30.76 -15.43 -22.12
CA ASP A 49 -30.94 -14.00 -21.88
C ASP A 49 -30.98 -13.70 -20.37
N ALA A 50 -31.68 -14.54 -19.59
CA ALA A 50 -31.71 -14.41 -18.13
C ALA A 50 -30.33 -14.65 -17.50
N VAL A 51 -29.58 -15.65 -17.99
CA VAL A 51 -28.23 -15.93 -17.52
C VAL A 51 -27.26 -14.79 -17.88
N LEU A 52 -27.29 -14.28 -19.11
CA LEU A 52 -26.48 -13.13 -19.51
C LEU A 52 -26.82 -11.86 -18.70
N ALA A 53 -28.10 -11.64 -18.39
CA ALA A 53 -28.53 -10.54 -17.52
C ALA A 53 -28.02 -10.71 -16.08
N GLU A 54 -27.99 -11.94 -15.54
CA GLU A 54 -27.42 -12.21 -14.23
C GLU A 54 -25.90 -11.94 -14.21
N PHE A 55 -25.17 -12.39 -15.23
CA PHE A 55 -23.75 -12.09 -15.39
C PHE A 55 -23.49 -10.59 -15.49
N ALA A 56 -24.28 -9.85 -16.28
CA ALA A 56 -24.17 -8.41 -16.38
C ALA A 56 -24.39 -7.71 -15.03
N ARG A 57 -25.40 -8.14 -14.25
CA ARG A 57 -25.66 -7.61 -12.91
C ARG A 57 -24.52 -7.90 -11.94
N LYS A 58 -23.96 -9.12 -11.95
CA LYS A 58 -22.80 -9.48 -11.12
C LYS A 58 -21.57 -8.64 -11.50
N GLN A 59 -21.34 -8.42 -12.79
CA GLN A 59 -20.25 -7.58 -13.27
C GLN A 59 -20.42 -6.12 -12.83
N GLU A 60 -21.63 -5.56 -12.96
CA GLU A 60 -21.94 -4.21 -12.48
C GLU A 60 -21.72 -4.07 -10.98
N GLN A 61 -22.12 -5.07 -10.19
CA GLN A 61 -21.87 -5.10 -8.74
C GLN A 61 -20.37 -5.18 -8.41
N PHE A 62 -19.61 -5.97 -9.16
CA PHE A 62 -18.15 -6.09 -8.97
C PHE A 62 -17.40 -4.81 -9.35
N LEU A 63 -17.83 -4.13 -10.42
CA LEU A 63 -17.24 -2.87 -10.86
C LEU A 63 -17.78 -1.65 -10.13
N LYS A 64 -18.81 -1.81 -9.29
CA LYS A 64 -19.44 -0.71 -8.57
C LYS A 64 -18.40 0.06 -7.76
N VAL A 65 -18.36 1.37 -7.99
CA VAL A 65 -17.58 2.30 -7.20
C VAL A 65 -18.48 2.98 -6.18
N THR A 66 -18.01 3.05 -4.94
CA THR A 66 -18.68 3.77 -3.85
C THR A 66 -17.77 4.90 -3.38
N GLU A 67 -18.29 6.11 -3.34
CA GLU A 67 -17.62 7.28 -2.74
C GLU A 67 -18.39 7.72 -1.50
N VAL A 68 -17.70 7.81 -0.36
CA VAL A 68 -18.28 8.33 0.89
C VAL A 68 -17.40 9.43 1.47
N PRO A 69 -17.97 10.54 1.98
CA PRO A 69 -17.23 11.46 2.83
C PRO A 69 -16.61 10.70 4.00
N CYS A 70 -15.38 11.02 4.36
CA CYS A 70 -14.68 10.36 5.44
C CYS A 70 -13.78 11.32 6.20
N GLU A 71 -13.30 10.86 7.35
CA GLU A 71 -12.21 11.49 8.07
C GLU A 71 -10.88 11.31 7.33
N PRO A 72 -9.84 12.12 7.66
CA PRO A 72 -8.51 11.93 7.13
C PRO A 72 -7.96 10.50 7.35
N PRO A 73 -7.08 10.02 6.45
CA PRO A 73 -6.53 8.67 6.52
C PRO A 73 -5.84 8.37 7.85
N SER A 74 -5.93 7.13 8.32
CA SER A 74 -5.16 6.65 9.48
C SER A 74 -3.64 6.72 9.23
N PRO A 75 -2.82 6.74 10.30
CA PRO A 75 -1.36 6.64 10.20
C PRO A 75 -0.93 5.50 9.29
N ARG A 76 -0.07 5.82 8.33
CA ARG A 76 0.45 4.84 7.38
C ARG A 76 1.73 5.31 6.71
N VAL A 77 2.58 4.36 6.38
CA VAL A 77 3.81 4.54 5.62
C VAL A 77 3.80 3.67 4.37
N SER A 78 4.81 3.85 3.51
CA SER A 78 4.96 3.07 2.28
C SER A 78 3.73 3.10 1.35
N SER A 79 2.83 4.07 1.57
CA SER A 79 1.69 4.39 0.71
C SER A 79 2.16 5.23 -0.47
N THR A 80 1.27 5.45 -1.41
CA THR A 80 1.55 6.31 -2.56
C THR A 80 0.64 7.52 -2.55
N PHE A 81 1.23 8.71 -2.74
CA PHE A 81 0.53 10.00 -2.77
C PHE A 81 0.83 10.73 -4.09
N ILE A 82 -0.20 11.19 -4.81
CA ILE A 82 -0.06 11.82 -6.12
C ILE A 82 -1.14 12.87 -6.36
N ALA A 83 -0.76 13.92 -7.07
CA ALA A 83 -1.66 14.90 -7.64
C ALA A 83 -2.53 14.23 -8.71
N ASN A 84 -3.83 14.51 -8.73
CA ASN A 84 -4.72 13.93 -9.72
C ASN A 84 -4.35 14.50 -11.13
N PRO A 85 -3.87 13.67 -12.08
CA PRO A 85 -3.52 14.16 -13.41
C PRO A 85 -4.73 14.64 -14.22
N ALA A 86 -5.95 14.30 -13.78
CA ALA A 86 -7.19 14.69 -14.43
C ALA A 86 -7.86 15.93 -13.81
N SER A 87 -7.49 16.33 -12.59
CA SER A 87 -8.10 17.41 -11.82
C SER A 87 -7.04 18.14 -10.99
N ASP A 88 -6.98 19.46 -11.10
CA ASP A 88 -6.04 20.29 -10.32
C ASP A 88 -6.46 20.48 -8.86
N ASN A 89 -7.66 20.06 -8.50
CA ASN A 89 -8.26 20.27 -7.19
C ASN A 89 -8.28 19.00 -6.33
N GLU A 90 -7.63 17.91 -6.76
CA GLU A 90 -7.67 16.64 -6.04
C GLU A 90 -6.29 16.01 -5.86
N LEU A 91 -6.05 15.48 -4.66
CA LEU A 91 -4.91 14.63 -4.35
C LEU A 91 -5.40 13.22 -4.04
N LEU A 92 -4.63 12.23 -4.44
CA LEU A 92 -4.96 10.81 -4.32
C LEU A 92 -3.93 10.12 -3.43
N LEU A 93 -4.39 9.39 -2.43
CA LEU A 93 -3.58 8.57 -1.54
C LEU A 93 -4.07 7.13 -1.59
N PHE A 94 -3.18 6.16 -1.80
CA PHE A 94 -3.55 4.76 -1.92
C PHE A 94 -2.62 3.83 -1.13
N GLY A 95 -3.24 2.88 -0.42
CA GLY A 95 -2.58 1.78 0.26
C GLY A 95 -1.63 2.21 1.38
N GLY A 96 -0.56 1.44 1.55
CA GLY A 96 0.42 1.60 2.63
C GLY A 96 0.23 0.59 3.75
N GLU A 97 1.02 0.77 4.80
CA GLU A 97 1.01 -0.09 5.98
C GLU A 97 1.12 0.72 7.27
N TYR A 98 0.72 0.11 8.37
CA TYR A 98 0.91 0.62 9.72
C TYR A 98 1.44 -0.48 10.61
N TYR A 99 2.50 -0.20 11.37
CA TYR A 99 3.04 -1.09 12.38
C TYR A 99 2.89 -0.45 13.76
N ASN A 100 2.28 -1.16 14.69
CA ASN A 100 2.03 -0.66 16.05
C ASN A 100 3.05 -1.17 17.09
N GLY A 101 4.20 -1.71 16.65
CA GLY A 101 5.18 -2.35 17.53
C GLY A 101 4.93 -3.85 17.77
N ALA A 102 3.80 -4.41 17.31
CA ALA A 102 3.50 -5.83 17.46
C ALA A 102 2.96 -6.47 16.17
N THR A 103 2.10 -5.75 15.46
CA THR A 103 1.40 -6.23 14.27
C THR A 103 1.40 -5.19 13.16
N ALA A 104 1.60 -5.64 11.93
CA ALA A 104 1.47 -4.86 10.71
C ALA A 104 0.06 -4.98 10.13
N SER A 105 -0.50 -3.85 9.72
CA SER A 105 -1.76 -3.74 8.97
C SER A 105 -1.48 -3.14 7.60
N PHE A 106 -2.04 -3.73 6.54
CA PHE A 106 -1.89 -3.25 5.17
C PHE A 106 -3.22 -2.73 4.65
N TYR A 107 -3.18 -1.71 3.80
CA TYR A 107 -4.37 -1.04 3.30
C TYR A 107 -4.49 -1.12 1.77
N ASN A 108 -5.73 -1.07 1.28
CA ASN A 108 -6.09 -0.93 -0.15
C ASN A 108 -7.13 0.17 -0.41
N ASP A 109 -7.35 1.03 0.58
CA ASP A 109 -8.23 2.17 0.47
C ASP A 109 -7.63 3.24 -0.46
N LEU A 110 -8.51 3.87 -1.25
CA LEU A 110 -8.19 5.03 -2.06
C LEU A 110 -8.85 6.26 -1.43
N PHE A 111 -8.05 7.19 -0.94
CA PHE A 111 -8.52 8.46 -0.44
C PHE A 111 -8.34 9.57 -1.46
N ILE A 112 -9.34 10.44 -1.52
CA ILE A 112 -9.33 11.64 -2.35
C ILE A 112 -9.47 12.85 -1.43
N TYR A 113 -8.46 13.71 -1.45
CA TYR A 113 -8.52 15.01 -0.80
C TYR A 113 -8.90 16.08 -1.79
N ASN A 114 -10.01 16.78 -1.55
CA ASN A 114 -10.41 17.95 -2.33
C ASN A 114 -9.75 19.21 -1.74
N ILE A 115 -8.87 19.85 -2.50
CA ILE A 115 -8.06 20.99 -2.04
C ILE A 115 -8.96 22.21 -1.73
N SER A 116 -9.95 22.46 -2.58
CA SER A 116 -10.82 23.63 -2.44
C SER A 116 -11.83 23.47 -1.32
N LYS A 117 -12.44 22.28 -1.19
CA LYS A 117 -13.46 21.99 -0.17
C LYS A 117 -12.88 21.49 1.14
N ASP A 118 -11.57 21.27 1.18
CA ASP A 118 -10.85 20.78 2.35
C ASP A 118 -11.49 19.52 2.98
N SER A 119 -11.90 18.59 2.14
CA SER A 119 -12.63 17.39 2.57
C SER A 119 -12.05 16.13 1.95
N TRP A 120 -12.18 15.04 2.70
CA TRP A 120 -11.75 13.72 2.28
C TRP A 120 -12.95 12.89 1.83
N ARG A 121 -12.71 12.07 0.80
CA ARG A 121 -13.61 11.01 0.38
C ARG A 121 -12.84 9.70 0.32
N LEU A 122 -13.48 8.65 0.78
CA LEU A 122 -13.03 7.27 0.64
C LEU A 122 -13.71 6.67 -0.58
N VAL A 123 -12.91 6.11 -1.48
CA VAL A 123 -13.36 5.39 -2.66
C VAL A 123 -13.09 3.90 -2.47
N THR A 124 -14.15 3.11 -2.59
CA THR A 124 -14.06 1.64 -2.52
C THR A 124 -14.70 1.00 -3.74
N SER A 125 -14.12 -0.13 -4.16
CA SER A 125 -14.66 -0.98 -5.21
C SER A 125 -14.21 -2.43 -4.97
N PRO A 126 -15.06 -3.44 -5.23
CA PRO A 126 -14.65 -4.84 -5.22
C PRO A 126 -13.51 -5.14 -6.21
N ASN A 127 -13.39 -4.35 -7.29
CA ASN A 127 -12.32 -4.46 -8.28
C ASN A 127 -11.06 -3.62 -7.95
N SER A 128 -10.83 -3.32 -6.67
CA SER A 128 -9.63 -2.57 -6.24
C SER A 128 -8.40 -3.50 -6.10
N PRO A 129 -7.17 -2.97 -6.27
CA PRO A 129 -5.97 -3.73 -5.97
C PRO A 129 -5.98 -4.20 -4.51
N LEU A 130 -5.48 -5.42 -4.23
CA LEU A 130 -5.41 -5.96 -2.86
C LEU A 130 -4.49 -5.12 -1.93
N PRO A 131 -4.65 -5.24 -0.59
CA PRO A 131 -3.84 -4.51 0.39
C PRO A 131 -2.35 -4.62 0.16
N ARG A 132 -1.67 -3.48 0.11
CA ARG A 132 -0.26 -3.44 -0.28
C ARG A 132 0.46 -2.19 0.23
N SER A 133 1.76 -2.36 0.46
CA SER A 133 2.71 -1.28 0.72
C SER A 133 3.90 -1.38 -0.23
N GLY A 134 4.69 -0.31 -0.34
CA GLY A 134 5.93 -0.33 -1.12
C GLY A 134 5.72 -0.52 -2.64
N HIS A 135 4.49 -0.38 -3.12
CA HIS A 135 4.15 -0.33 -4.54
C HIS A 135 4.61 1.00 -5.13
N ALA A 136 4.71 1.03 -6.46
CA ALA A 136 4.96 2.28 -7.17
C ALA A 136 3.75 2.62 -8.02
N TRP A 137 3.47 3.92 -8.13
CA TRP A 137 2.57 4.44 -9.13
C TRP A 137 3.16 5.62 -9.86
N CYS A 138 2.63 5.92 -11.04
CA CYS A 138 2.89 7.18 -11.72
C CYS A 138 1.73 7.54 -12.63
N ARG A 139 1.61 8.83 -12.95
CA ARG A 139 0.68 9.28 -14.00
C ARG A 139 1.08 8.72 -15.37
N GLY A 140 0.09 8.49 -16.23
CA GLY A 140 0.29 8.33 -17.66
C GLY A 140 0.88 9.60 -18.26
N GLY A 141 1.79 9.47 -19.22
CA GLY A 141 2.40 10.66 -19.81
C GLY A 141 1.51 11.38 -20.83
N ASN A 142 0.74 10.64 -21.62
CA ASN A 142 -0.24 11.18 -22.57
C ASN A 142 -1.69 10.94 -22.14
N THR A 143 -1.93 9.98 -21.24
CA THR A 143 -3.25 9.74 -20.68
C THR A 143 -3.36 10.43 -19.32
N LYS A 144 -4.58 10.74 -18.91
CA LYS A 144 -4.87 11.24 -17.55
C LYS A 144 -5.04 10.10 -16.55
N ASP A 145 -4.57 8.91 -16.88
CA ASP A 145 -4.66 7.74 -16.00
C ASP A 145 -3.51 7.71 -15.00
N ILE A 146 -3.65 6.87 -13.98
CA ILE A 146 -2.57 6.49 -13.07
C ILE A 146 -2.30 5.01 -13.24
N TYR A 147 -1.03 4.63 -13.26
CA TYR A 147 -0.60 3.24 -13.35
C TYR A 147 0.07 2.84 -12.04
N LEU A 148 -0.26 1.66 -11.53
CA LEU A 148 0.27 1.08 -10.30
C LEU A 148 0.84 -0.30 -10.58
N PHE A 149 2.01 -0.59 -10.04
CA PHE A 149 2.63 -1.92 -10.15
C PHE A 149 3.14 -2.42 -8.80
N GLY A 150 2.99 -3.73 -8.58
CA GLY A 150 3.65 -4.47 -7.52
C GLY A 150 3.31 -3.98 -6.11
N GLY A 151 4.31 -4.02 -5.24
CA GLY A 151 4.19 -3.83 -3.80
C GLY A 151 4.36 -5.14 -3.04
N GLU A 152 4.18 -5.07 -1.73
CA GLU A 152 4.22 -6.23 -0.84
C GLU A 152 3.07 -6.23 0.15
N PHE A 153 2.80 -7.42 0.66
CA PHE A 153 1.92 -7.69 1.78
C PHE A 153 2.66 -8.61 2.74
N SER A 154 2.54 -8.39 4.04
CA SER A 154 3.08 -9.30 5.04
C SER A 154 2.00 -9.83 5.96
N SER A 155 2.24 -11.00 6.56
CA SER A 155 1.46 -11.43 7.71
C SER A 155 1.55 -10.40 8.85
N PRO A 156 0.59 -10.34 9.78
CA PRO A 156 0.61 -9.35 10.86
C PRO A 156 1.91 -9.35 11.66
N LYS A 157 2.55 -10.51 11.87
CA LYS A 157 3.84 -10.60 12.59
C LYS A 157 5.08 -10.40 11.70
N GLN A 158 4.91 -9.97 10.45
CA GLN A 158 5.98 -9.73 9.46
C GLN A 158 6.92 -10.94 9.22
N GLY A 159 6.44 -12.17 9.46
CA GLY A 159 7.25 -13.39 9.28
C GLY A 159 7.34 -13.87 7.82
N THR A 160 6.36 -13.49 7.01
CA THR A 160 6.23 -13.91 5.61
C THR A 160 5.82 -12.73 4.76
N PHE A 161 6.58 -12.50 3.68
CA PHE A 161 6.31 -11.44 2.71
C PHE A 161 5.82 -12.05 1.40
N TYR A 162 4.77 -11.45 0.85
CA TYR A 162 4.25 -11.73 -0.47
C TYR A 162 4.47 -10.49 -1.34
N HIS A 163 5.15 -10.66 -2.48
CA HIS A 163 5.34 -9.56 -3.43
C HIS A 163 4.36 -9.68 -4.59
N TYR A 164 3.70 -8.58 -4.92
CA TYR A 164 2.81 -8.49 -6.06
C TYR A 164 3.59 -8.28 -7.36
N ASN A 165 3.08 -8.84 -8.46
CA ASN A 165 3.53 -8.59 -9.84
C ASN A 165 2.39 -8.10 -10.75
N ASP A 166 1.25 -7.76 -10.17
CA ASP A 166 0.09 -7.25 -10.89
C ASP A 166 0.31 -5.81 -11.33
N PHE A 167 -0.38 -5.44 -12.42
CA PHE A 167 -0.33 -4.12 -13.01
C PHE A 167 -1.74 -3.57 -13.13
N TRP A 168 -1.94 -2.35 -12.65
CA TRP A 168 -3.25 -1.73 -12.57
C TRP A 168 -3.23 -0.37 -13.24
N ARG A 169 -4.33 -0.06 -13.91
CA ARG A 169 -4.66 1.28 -14.41
C ARG A 169 -5.81 1.81 -13.57
N PHE A 170 -5.70 3.05 -13.13
CA PHE A 170 -6.75 3.79 -12.46
C PHE A 170 -7.17 4.97 -13.32
N GLU A 171 -8.47 5.09 -13.57
CA GLU A 171 -9.06 6.24 -14.25
C GLU A 171 -9.56 7.26 -13.20
N PRO A 172 -8.88 8.41 -13.02
CA PRO A 172 -9.17 9.28 -11.88
C PRO A 172 -10.50 10.00 -11.91
N ILE A 173 -11.17 10.10 -13.07
CA ILE A 173 -12.50 10.71 -13.17
C ILE A 173 -13.59 9.69 -12.85
N ALA A 174 -13.52 8.50 -13.47
CA ALA A 174 -14.46 7.42 -13.23
C ALA A 174 -14.27 6.74 -11.87
N ARG A 175 -13.09 6.91 -11.25
CA ARG A 175 -12.65 6.22 -10.02
C ARG A 175 -12.55 4.70 -10.18
N GLU A 176 -12.36 4.26 -11.41
CA GLU A 176 -12.35 2.85 -11.75
C GLU A 176 -10.92 2.30 -11.82
N TRP A 177 -10.72 1.17 -11.16
CA TRP A 177 -9.53 0.35 -11.32
C TRP A 177 -9.75 -0.65 -12.44
N THR A 178 -8.72 -0.88 -13.24
CA THR A 178 -8.68 -1.92 -14.27
C THR A 178 -7.36 -2.68 -14.13
N ARG A 179 -7.44 -3.99 -13.89
CA ARG A 179 -6.27 -4.86 -13.92
C ARG A 179 -5.81 -5.01 -15.37
N VAL A 180 -4.55 -4.70 -15.63
CA VAL A 180 -3.95 -4.77 -16.96
C VAL A 180 -3.24 -6.12 -17.09
N GLU A 181 -3.84 -7.02 -17.85
CA GLU A 181 -3.27 -8.34 -18.12
C GLU A 181 -2.17 -8.29 -19.17
N SER A 182 -1.14 -9.11 -18.99
CA SER A 182 -0.04 -9.27 -19.94
C SER A 182 -0.09 -10.67 -20.53
N LYS A 183 -0.05 -10.78 -21.86
CA LYS A 183 -0.15 -12.07 -22.55
C LYS A 183 1.22 -12.76 -22.62
N GLY A 184 1.34 -13.93 -22.01
CA GLY A 184 2.50 -14.83 -22.15
C GLY A 184 3.41 -14.93 -20.90
N LYS A 185 4.14 -16.05 -20.80
CA LYS A 185 5.13 -16.26 -19.71
C LYS A 185 6.30 -15.29 -19.86
N ASN A 186 6.71 -14.63 -18.78
CA ASN A 186 7.76 -13.59 -18.73
C ASN A 186 7.46 -12.34 -19.57
N ALA A 187 6.19 -12.11 -19.93
CA ALA A 187 5.77 -10.92 -20.67
C ALA A 187 5.55 -9.69 -19.76
N ALA A 188 5.83 -9.78 -18.46
CA ALA A 188 5.63 -8.71 -17.48
C ALA A 188 6.78 -8.70 -16.46
N PRO A 189 6.99 -7.59 -15.74
CA PRO A 189 8.00 -7.51 -14.70
C PRO A 189 7.75 -8.55 -13.59
N PRO A 190 8.79 -9.17 -13.01
CA PRO A 190 8.62 -10.03 -11.84
C PRO A 190 8.15 -9.24 -10.61
N ALA A 191 7.56 -9.97 -9.66
CA ALA A 191 7.06 -9.46 -8.38
C ALA A 191 8.13 -8.67 -7.64
N ARG A 192 7.77 -7.53 -7.03
CA ARG A 192 8.74 -6.65 -6.35
C ARG A 192 8.06 -5.57 -5.50
N SER A 193 8.80 -5.06 -4.51
CA SER A 193 8.48 -3.85 -3.74
C SER A 193 9.67 -2.87 -3.75
N GLY A 194 9.44 -1.64 -3.29
CA GLY A 194 10.46 -0.59 -3.19
C GLY A 194 11.08 -0.12 -4.52
N HIS A 195 10.49 -0.53 -5.64
CA HIS A 195 10.84 -0.08 -6.98
C HIS A 195 10.25 1.31 -7.23
N ARG A 196 10.60 1.93 -8.36
CA ARG A 196 9.98 3.20 -8.77
C ARG A 196 9.49 3.14 -10.20
N MET A 197 8.41 3.88 -10.42
CA MET A 197 7.82 4.10 -11.73
C MET A 197 7.89 5.59 -12.09
N THR A 198 8.08 5.85 -13.37
CA THR A 198 7.93 7.17 -13.96
C THR A 198 7.40 7.02 -15.38
N TYR A 199 7.18 8.13 -16.08
CA TYR A 199 6.65 8.10 -17.44
C TYR A 199 7.54 8.90 -18.38
N TRP A 200 7.49 8.53 -19.67
CA TRP A 200 8.01 9.32 -20.77
C TRP A 200 7.07 9.17 -21.96
N LYS A 201 6.39 10.26 -22.36
CA LYS A 201 5.37 10.25 -23.42
C LYS A 201 4.32 9.14 -23.16
N ASN A 202 4.08 8.24 -24.09
CA ASN A 202 3.16 7.11 -23.96
C ASN A 202 3.76 5.87 -23.26
N TYR A 203 4.91 6.00 -22.62
CA TYR A 203 5.58 4.86 -21.98
C TYR A 203 5.63 5.02 -20.47
N ILE A 204 5.29 3.96 -19.76
CA ILE A 204 5.57 3.82 -18.32
C ILE A 204 6.89 3.08 -18.16
N ILE A 205 7.74 3.57 -17.28
CA ILE A 205 9.08 3.06 -17.05
C ILE A 205 9.15 2.57 -15.61
N LEU A 206 9.51 1.31 -15.45
CA LEU A 206 9.71 0.67 -14.17
C LEU A 206 11.18 0.23 -14.06
N TRP A 207 11.78 0.50 -12.90
CA TRP A 207 13.15 0.04 -12.63
C TRP A 207 13.34 -0.29 -11.16
N GLY A 208 14.28 -1.20 -10.88
CA GLY A 208 14.78 -1.48 -9.54
C GLY A 208 13.78 -2.20 -8.62
N GLY A 209 13.95 -1.98 -7.31
CA GLY A 209 13.20 -2.62 -6.24
C GLY A 209 13.91 -3.82 -5.65
N PHE A 210 13.19 -4.60 -4.86
CA PHE A 210 13.68 -5.82 -4.27
C PHE A 210 12.59 -6.90 -4.21
N GLN A 211 13.06 -8.12 -4.03
CA GLN A 211 12.28 -9.28 -3.63
C GLN A 211 12.86 -9.74 -2.31
N ASP A 212 12.06 -9.73 -1.27
CA ASP A 212 12.41 -10.34 0.00
C ASP A 212 11.84 -11.74 0.08
N THR A 213 12.65 -12.61 0.64
CA THR A 213 12.25 -13.94 1.07
C THR A 213 12.63 -14.00 2.53
N SER A 214 11.89 -14.72 3.38
CA SER A 214 12.21 -14.81 4.82
C SER A 214 13.67 -15.24 5.10
N ALA A 215 14.40 -15.77 4.10
CA ALA A 215 15.83 -16.08 4.16
C ALA A 215 16.77 -15.03 3.52
N THR A 216 16.37 -14.36 2.44
CA THR A 216 17.27 -13.45 1.68
C THR A 216 16.54 -12.33 0.94
N THR A 217 17.12 -11.14 0.97
CA THR A 217 16.69 -9.99 0.15
C THR A 217 17.51 -9.89 -1.13
N LYS A 218 16.84 -9.86 -2.28
CA LYS A 218 17.44 -9.68 -3.61
C LYS A 218 17.02 -8.35 -4.22
N TYR A 219 17.96 -7.44 -4.38
CA TYR A 219 17.74 -6.20 -5.12
C TYR A 219 17.72 -6.44 -6.63
N LEU A 220 16.90 -5.68 -7.34
CA LEU A 220 16.69 -5.76 -8.78
C LEU A 220 17.30 -4.53 -9.49
N ALA A 221 17.67 -4.70 -10.75
CA ALA A 221 18.24 -3.66 -11.62
C ALA A 221 17.74 -3.76 -13.07
N ASP A 222 16.68 -4.53 -13.29
CA ASP A 222 16.05 -4.72 -14.59
C ASP A 222 15.18 -3.52 -14.97
N LEU A 223 15.13 -3.24 -16.28
CA LEU A 223 14.34 -2.16 -16.86
C LEU A 223 13.13 -2.74 -17.59
N TRP A 224 11.97 -2.22 -17.25
CA TRP A 224 10.71 -2.58 -17.90
C TRP A 224 10.01 -1.32 -18.40
N VAL A 225 9.40 -1.46 -19.57
CA VAL A 225 8.73 -0.35 -20.25
C VAL A 225 7.37 -0.84 -20.73
N TYR A 226 6.30 -0.21 -20.26
CA TYR A 226 4.96 -0.48 -20.74
C TYR A 226 4.59 0.53 -21.82
N ASP A 227 4.17 0.02 -22.98
CA ASP A 227 3.62 0.83 -24.06
C ASP A 227 2.11 1.03 -23.83
N CYS A 228 1.71 2.25 -23.46
CA CYS A 228 0.30 2.60 -23.24
C CYS A 228 -0.53 2.61 -24.53
N THR A 229 0.08 2.53 -25.70
CA THR A 229 -0.62 2.48 -27.00
C THR A 229 -0.88 1.04 -27.42
N ASN A 230 0.14 0.19 -27.31
CA ASN A 230 0.07 -1.23 -27.71
C ASN A 230 -0.30 -2.16 -26.54
N PHE A 231 -0.52 -1.59 -25.35
CA PHE A 231 -0.87 -2.29 -24.11
C PHE A 231 0.05 -3.47 -23.78
N THR A 232 1.35 -3.30 -24.01
CA THR A 232 2.33 -4.39 -23.91
C THR A 232 3.56 -3.95 -23.12
N TRP A 233 4.07 -4.84 -22.28
CA TRP A 233 5.35 -4.66 -21.61
C TRP A 233 6.52 -5.10 -22.50
N HIS A 234 7.62 -4.38 -22.35
CA HIS A 234 8.87 -4.65 -23.00
C HIS A 234 10.00 -4.63 -21.96
N SER A 235 10.97 -5.51 -22.12
CA SER A 235 12.26 -5.42 -21.43
C SER A 235 13.31 -5.02 -22.48
N PRO A 236 13.68 -3.73 -22.57
CA PRO A 236 14.59 -3.28 -23.61
C PRO A 236 15.98 -3.88 -23.45
N VAL A 237 16.55 -4.38 -24.55
CA VAL A 237 17.94 -4.81 -24.58
C VAL A 237 18.84 -3.58 -24.58
N LEU A 238 19.57 -3.39 -23.49
CA LEU A 238 20.54 -2.30 -23.36
C LEU A 238 21.81 -2.61 -24.17
N PRO A 239 22.53 -1.58 -24.66
CA PRO A 239 23.79 -1.79 -25.36
C PRO A 239 24.78 -2.63 -24.52
N PRO A 240 25.46 -3.63 -25.12
CA PRO A 240 26.48 -4.41 -24.42
C PRO A 240 27.56 -3.51 -23.81
N ALA A 241 28.04 -3.87 -22.62
CA ALA A 241 29.05 -3.12 -21.86
C ALA A 241 28.68 -1.66 -21.51
N SER A 242 27.39 -1.28 -21.58
CA SER A 242 26.94 0.01 -21.04
C SER A 242 26.97 0.00 -19.51
N ALA A 243 27.49 1.07 -18.92
CA ALA A 243 27.42 1.28 -17.49
C ALA A 243 25.95 1.46 -17.08
N LYS A 244 25.54 0.82 -15.97
CA LYS A 244 24.17 0.90 -15.44
C LYS A 244 24.20 1.10 -13.93
N PRO A 245 23.12 1.64 -13.33
CA PRO A 245 23.03 1.73 -11.88
C PRO A 245 23.03 0.33 -11.24
N ASP A 246 23.66 0.21 -10.07
CA ASP A 246 23.61 -1.00 -9.25
C ASP A 246 22.20 -1.26 -8.72
N ALA A 247 21.86 -2.53 -8.49
CA ALA A 247 20.56 -2.94 -7.96
C ALA A 247 20.24 -2.26 -6.61
N ARG A 248 19.05 -1.68 -6.49
CA ARG A 248 18.65 -0.87 -5.33
C ARG A 248 17.13 -0.64 -5.26
N SER A 249 16.67 -0.23 -4.08
CA SER A 249 15.30 0.23 -3.82
C SER A 249 15.28 1.68 -3.31
N SER A 250 14.08 2.23 -3.10
CA SER A 250 13.85 3.50 -2.39
C SER A 250 14.65 4.71 -2.92
N PHE A 251 14.93 4.71 -4.22
CA PHE A 251 15.57 5.83 -4.93
C PHE A 251 14.52 6.83 -5.43
N SER A 252 14.97 7.98 -5.91
CA SER A 252 14.11 8.92 -6.64
C SER A 252 14.18 8.66 -8.13
N PHE A 253 13.03 8.57 -8.80
CA PHE A 253 12.94 8.37 -10.24
C PHE A 253 12.02 9.39 -10.88
N LEU A 254 12.61 10.44 -11.47
CA LEU A 254 11.89 11.62 -11.92
C LEU A 254 11.74 11.63 -13.45
N PRO A 255 10.59 12.08 -13.98
CA PRO A 255 10.39 12.20 -15.41
C PRO A 255 11.27 13.31 -15.98
N HIS A 256 11.67 13.16 -17.24
CA HIS A 256 12.44 14.15 -17.98
C HIS A 256 12.02 14.16 -19.46
N GLU A 257 12.14 15.29 -20.14
CA GLU A 257 11.69 15.44 -21.55
C GLU A 257 12.35 14.42 -22.50
N ASN A 258 13.60 14.06 -22.20
CA ASN A 258 14.41 13.09 -22.95
C ASN A 258 14.56 11.72 -22.26
N GLY A 259 13.74 11.42 -21.25
CA GLY A 259 13.72 10.12 -20.59
C GLY A 259 13.40 10.20 -19.10
N ALA A 260 14.30 9.69 -18.25
CA ALA A 260 14.11 9.69 -16.80
C ALA A 260 15.43 9.88 -16.04
N VAL A 261 15.35 10.37 -14.80
CA VAL A 261 16.54 10.61 -13.96
C VAL A 261 16.40 9.88 -12.64
N LEU A 262 17.44 9.11 -12.30
CA LEU A 262 17.57 8.39 -11.05
C LEU A 262 18.56 9.11 -10.13
N TYR A 263 18.19 9.24 -8.85
CA TYR A 263 19.09 9.71 -7.80
C TYR A 263 18.96 8.85 -6.55
N GLY A 264 20.12 8.43 -6.03
CA GLY A 264 20.27 7.77 -4.74
C GLY A 264 19.65 6.37 -4.68
N GLY A 265 19.08 6.04 -3.52
CA GLY A 265 18.51 4.73 -3.21
C GLY A 265 19.25 4.00 -2.09
N TYR A 266 18.75 2.83 -1.75
CA TYR A 266 19.28 1.95 -0.72
C TYR A 266 19.48 0.54 -1.26
N SER A 267 20.54 -0.12 -0.81
CA SER A 267 20.74 -1.54 -1.02
C SER A 267 21.55 -2.14 0.12
N ARG A 268 21.48 -3.46 0.28
CA ARG A 268 22.38 -4.23 1.14
C ARG A 268 23.30 -5.08 0.26
N VAL A 269 24.60 -4.99 0.46
CA VAL A 269 25.60 -5.72 -0.33
C VAL A 269 26.42 -6.65 0.56
N LYS A 270 26.69 -7.86 0.06
CA LYS A 270 27.59 -8.80 0.74
C LYS A 270 29.02 -8.30 0.60
N ALA A 271 29.67 -7.98 1.71
CA ALA A 271 31.06 -7.60 1.79
C ALA A 271 31.85 -8.67 2.55
N THR A 272 33.05 -8.99 2.07
CA THR A 272 33.96 -9.87 2.80
C THR A 272 34.67 -9.07 3.88
N ALA A 273 34.39 -9.36 5.15
CA ALA A 273 35.18 -8.83 6.26
C ALA A 273 36.47 -9.65 6.38
N GLY A 274 37.60 -9.03 6.00
CA GLY A 274 38.92 -9.66 6.01
C GLY A 274 40.06 -8.64 6.03
N GLY A 275 40.50 -8.29 7.24
CA GLY A 275 41.85 -7.86 7.62
C GLY A 275 42.54 -6.74 6.85
N LYS A 276 42.35 -5.48 7.27
CA LYS A 276 43.44 -4.49 7.22
C LYS A 276 43.77 -4.03 8.64
N GLN A 277 45.02 -4.29 9.02
CA GLN A 277 45.74 -3.93 10.25
C GLN A 277 45.51 -4.82 11.50
N SER A 278 46.24 -5.93 11.56
CA SER A 278 47.10 -6.17 12.73
C SER A 278 48.53 -6.38 12.26
N SER A 279 49.42 -5.55 12.79
CA SER A 279 50.86 -5.65 12.64
C SER A 279 51.37 -6.97 13.20
N LYS A 280 52.25 -7.65 12.45
CA LYS A 280 53.26 -8.61 12.90
C LYS A 280 52.94 -9.44 14.15
N GLY A 281 52.56 -10.70 13.93
CA GLY A 281 52.86 -11.79 14.85
C GLY A 281 51.67 -12.69 15.14
N GLY A 282 51.77 -13.95 14.72
CA GLY A 282 50.87 -15.02 15.15
C GLY A 282 49.98 -15.55 14.02
N GLY A 283 50.34 -16.73 13.51
CA GLY A 283 49.51 -17.46 12.56
C GLY A 283 48.23 -17.95 13.23
N GLY A 284 47.10 -17.43 12.75
CA GLY A 284 45.76 -17.97 13.01
C GLY A 284 44.94 -17.75 11.75
N GLY A 285 44.44 -18.83 11.15
CA GLY A 285 43.63 -18.78 9.93
C GLY A 285 42.37 -17.95 10.16
N GLY A 286 42.37 -16.70 9.69
CA GLY A 286 41.22 -15.82 9.76
C GLY A 286 40.12 -16.31 8.82
N GLY A 287 39.07 -16.90 9.37
CA GLY A 287 37.85 -17.22 8.62
C GLY A 287 37.25 -15.93 8.05
N SER A 288 37.19 -15.83 6.72
CA SER A 288 36.53 -14.74 6.02
C SER A 288 35.03 -14.76 6.35
N ARG A 289 34.56 -13.83 7.20
CA ARG A 289 33.13 -13.66 7.50
C ARG A 289 32.50 -12.79 6.42
N VAL A 290 31.43 -13.27 5.79
CA VAL A 290 30.60 -12.45 4.89
C VAL A 290 29.69 -11.60 5.75
N VAL A 291 29.82 -10.27 5.67
CA VAL A 291 29.00 -9.29 6.37
C VAL A 291 28.12 -8.58 5.36
N ILE A 292 26.84 -8.38 5.69
CA ILE A 292 25.92 -7.62 4.85
C ILE A 292 26.06 -6.15 5.24
N LYS A 293 26.53 -5.30 4.31
CA LYS A 293 26.73 -3.88 4.55
C LYS A 293 25.61 -3.04 3.91
N PRO A 294 24.98 -2.11 4.64
CA PRO A 294 24.05 -1.16 4.04
C PRO A 294 24.78 -0.16 3.13
N VAL A 295 24.14 0.23 2.05
CA VAL A 295 24.67 1.20 1.07
C VAL A 295 23.61 2.23 0.77
N ILE A 296 23.87 3.47 1.18
CA ILE A 296 23.11 4.65 0.78
C ILE A 296 23.75 5.19 -0.49
N HIS A 297 23.04 5.05 -1.61
CA HIS A 297 23.51 5.50 -2.90
C HIS A 297 23.39 7.04 -3.01
N GLN A 298 24.37 7.67 -3.67
CA GLN A 298 24.39 9.13 -3.93
C GLN A 298 24.72 9.47 -5.39
N ASP A 299 24.85 8.46 -6.23
CA ASP A 299 25.07 8.59 -7.65
C ASP A 299 23.80 9.03 -8.37
N THR A 300 24.01 9.56 -9.56
CA THR A 300 22.96 10.08 -10.43
C THR A 300 23.08 9.43 -11.78
N TRP A 301 21.96 8.95 -12.30
CA TRP A 301 21.89 8.32 -13.61
C TRP A 301 20.80 8.95 -14.45
N PHE A 302 21.06 9.07 -15.74
CA PHE A 302 20.10 9.52 -16.73
C PHE A 302 19.76 8.34 -17.63
N LEU A 303 18.49 7.93 -17.64
CA LEU A 303 17.97 7.01 -18.63
C LEU A 303 17.56 7.84 -19.84
N ARG A 304 18.43 7.91 -20.85
CA ARG A 304 18.06 8.58 -22.10
C ARG A 304 17.21 7.64 -22.93
N ILE A 305 16.17 8.22 -23.50
CA ILE A 305 15.24 7.54 -24.41
C ILE A 305 15.31 8.23 -25.76
N VAL A 306 15.73 7.47 -26.77
CA VAL A 306 15.79 7.94 -28.16
C VAL A 306 14.55 7.40 -28.87
N PRO A 307 13.62 8.27 -29.31
CA PRO A 307 12.44 7.83 -30.05
C PRO A 307 12.86 7.14 -31.36
N PRO A 308 12.02 6.23 -31.88
CA PRO A 308 12.23 5.68 -33.21
C PRO A 308 12.18 6.80 -34.28
N PRO A 309 12.87 6.63 -35.42
CA PRO A 309 12.75 7.53 -36.57
C PRO A 309 11.30 7.71 -37.03
N ALA A 310 10.97 8.85 -37.65
CA ALA A 310 9.61 9.16 -38.07
C ALA A 310 9.05 8.22 -39.16
N ASP A 311 9.94 7.57 -39.91
CA ASP A 311 9.66 6.57 -40.93
C ASP A 311 9.62 5.12 -40.38
N ALA A 312 9.85 4.93 -39.08
CA ALA A 312 9.83 3.62 -38.45
C ALA A 312 8.39 3.08 -38.32
N PRO A 313 8.21 1.74 -38.30
CA PRO A 313 6.91 1.12 -38.03
C PRO A 313 6.29 1.62 -36.71
N GLN A 314 4.95 1.64 -36.62
CA GLN A 314 4.26 2.03 -35.37
C GLN A 314 4.58 1.12 -34.17
N THR A 315 5.07 -0.09 -34.44
CA THR A 315 5.53 -1.05 -33.42
C THR A 315 6.99 -0.85 -33.00
N ALA A 316 7.70 0.12 -33.61
CA ALA A 316 9.09 0.38 -33.29
C ALA A 316 9.22 0.98 -31.88
N LEU A 317 9.98 0.31 -31.03
CA LEU A 317 10.22 0.76 -29.68
C LEU A 317 11.33 1.82 -29.62
N PRO A 318 11.27 2.74 -28.65
CA PRO A 318 12.38 3.62 -28.34
C PRO A 318 13.65 2.84 -27.94
N LYS A 319 14.81 3.44 -28.12
CA LYS A 319 16.08 2.91 -27.60
C LYS A 319 16.38 3.52 -26.24
N PHE A 320 16.91 2.71 -25.34
CA PHE A 320 17.17 3.07 -23.95
C PHE A 320 18.66 2.98 -23.65
N HIS A 321 19.20 3.97 -22.95
CA HIS A 321 20.58 3.94 -22.52
C HIS A 321 20.81 4.70 -21.21
N TRP A 322 21.58 4.08 -20.33
CA TRP A 322 21.98 4.68 -19.07
C TRP A 322 23.24 5.53 -19.26
N GLU A 323 23.20 6.74 -18.71
CA GLU A 323 24.33 7.67 -18.67
C GLU A 323 24.60 8.04 -17.22
N ARG A 324 25.79 7.69 -16.71
CA ARG A 324 26.20 8.12 -15.38
C ARG A 324 26.48 9.61 -15.38
N ARG A 325 25.85 10.35 -14.48
CA ARG A 325 26.11 11.77 -14.27
C ARG A 325 27.13 11.95 -13.13
N LYS A 326 27.78 13.12 -13.12
CA LYS A 326 28.65 13.51 -12.01
C LYS A 326 27.82 13.57 -10.71
N LYS A 327 28.49 13.42 -9.56
CA LYS A 327 27.84 13.64 -8.26
C LYS A 327 27.20 15.04 -8.26
N PRO A 328 25.94 15.19 -7.81
CA PRO A 328 25.30 16.49 -7.74
C PRO A 328 26.10 17.47 -6.89
N ALA A 329 26.00 18.77 -7.19
CA ALA A 329 26.54 19.80 -6.33
C ALA A 329 25.63 20.06 -5.13
N ASN A 330 26.23 20.27 -3.96
CA ASN A 330 25.56 20.56 -2.69
C ASN A 330 24.49 19.55 -2.25
N PRO A 331 24.67 18.22 -2.46
CA PRO A 331 23.67 17.25 -2.02
C PRO A 331 23.52 17.31 -0.50
N PRO A 332 22.38 16.85 0.04
CA PRO A 332 22.22 16.73 1.48
C PRO A 332 23.36 15.96 2.11
N ASN A 333 23.83 16.48 3.26
CA ASN A 333 24.92 15.93 4.04
C ASN A 333 24.54 16.03 5.52
N PRO A 334 24.59 14.93 6.30
CA PRO A 334 25.07 13.59 5.93
C PRO A 334 24.17 12.87 4.91
N THR A 335 24.64 11.72 4.43
CA THR A 335 23.95 10.93 3.40
C THR A 335 22.73 10.26 3.99
N ARG A 336 21.55 10.41 3.37
CA ARG A 336 20.29 9.96 3.96
C ARG A 336 19.49 9.00 3.11
N ALA A 337 18.87 8.02 3.76
CA ALA A 337 17.88 7.12 3.21
C ALA A 337 16.46 7.68 3.39
N GLY A 338 15.48 7.05 2.75
CA GLY A 338 14.06 7.39 2.90
C GLY A 338 13.67 8.81 2.49
N ALA A 339 14.43 9.46 1.61
CA ALA A 339 14.21 10.84 1.18
C ALA A 339 13.93 10.91 -0.33
N THR A 340 12.84 10.28 -0.77
CA THR A 340 12.49 10.28 -2.21
C THR A 340 11.81 11.57 -2.64
N MET A 341 12.00 11.95 -3.90
CA MET A 341 11.61 13.26 -4.41
C MET A 341 10.28 13.26 -5.18
N ALA A 342 9.52 14.34 -5.02
CA ALA A 342 8.42 14.69 -5.93
C ALA A 342 8.92 15.54 -7.11
N PHE A 343 8.40 15.31 -8.31
CA PHE A 343 8.77 16.11 -9.49
C PHE A 343 8.03 17.45 -9.50
N HIS A 344 8.76 18.53 -9.78
CA HIS A 344 8.19 19.86 -9.98
C HIS A 344 9.01 20.69 -10.98
N LYS A 345 8.46 20.97 -12.17
CA LYS A 345 9.04 21.90 -13.16
C LYS A 345 10.55 21.69 -13.40
N GLY A 346 10.97 20.45 -13.68
CA GLY A 346 12.38 20.10 -13.93
C GLY A 346 13.24 19.99 -12.66
N ARG A 347 12.62 19.96 -11.49
CA ARG A 347 13.27 19.80 -10.19
C ARG A 347 12.72 18.58 -9.44
N GLY A 348 13.56 17.97 -8.61
CA GLY A 348 13.13 17.04 -7.57
C GLY A 348 13.02 17.75 -6.24
N ILE A 349 11.86 17.72 -5.61
CA ILE A 349 11.64 18.28 -4.28
C ILE A 349 11.83 17.19 -3.25
N LEU A 350 12.81 17.37 -2.36
CA LEU A 350 13.21 16.40 -1.34
C LEU A 350 12.90 16.98 0.04
N PHE A 351 12.20 16.21 0.86
CA PHE A 351 11.96 16.53 2.27
C PHE A 351 12.46 15.40 3.17
N GLY A 352 13.09 15.78 4.28
CA GLY A 352 13.50 14.88 5.36
C GLY A 352 14.53 13.81 4.98
N GLY A 353 14.38 12.63 5.56
CA GLY A 353 15.29 11.48 5.46
C GLY A 353 15.92 11.09 6.79
N VAL A 354 16.62 9.95 6.80
CA VAL A 354 17.31 9.40 7.97
C VAL A 354 18.77 9.07 7.65
N HIS A 355 19.67 9.28 8.60
CA HIS A 355 21.07 8.88 8.53
C HIS A 355 21.43 8.04 9.76
N ASP A 356 21.77 6.79 9.53
CA ASP A 356 22.23 5.88 10.58
C ASP A 356 23.67 6.22 10.95
N VAL A 357 23.89 6.47 12.24
CA VAL A 357 25.17 6.71 12.90
C VAL A 357 25.50 5.45 13.70
N GLU A 358 26.54 4.72 13.29
CA GLU A 358 27.04 3.57 14.04
C GLU A 358 27.68 4.07 15.35
N ALA A 359 27.00 3.85 16.49
CA ALA A 359 27.48 4.26 17.82
C ALA A 359 28.39 3.19 18.46
N SER A 360 28.14 1.91 18.18
CA SER A 360 28.96 0.76 18.62
C SER A 360 28.80 -0.44 17.68
N GLU A 361 29.50 -1.56 17.94
CA GLU A 361 29.29 -2.81 17.18
C GLU A 361 27.87 -3.41 17.37
N GLU A 362 27.13 -2.97 18.39
CA GLU A 362 25.81 -3.50 18.77
C GLU A 362 24.68 -2.45 18.74
N GLY A 363 24.99 -1.16 18.55
CA GLY A 363 24.02 -0.06 18.58
C GLY A 363 24.12 0.88 17.39
N ILE A 364 22.98 1.13 16.74
CA ILE A 364 22.80 2.12 15.68
C ILE A 364 21.90 3.23 16.22
N GLU A 365 22.36 4.48 16.15
CA GLU A 365 21.52 5.66 16.39
C GLU A 365 21.14 6.30 15.06
N SER A 366 19.90 6.77 14.92
CA SER A 366 19.39 7.33 13.67
C SER A 366 19.18 8.85 13.79
N GLU A 367 19.83 9.62 12.91
CA GLU A 367 19.61 11.07 12.79
C GLU A 367 18.53 11.35 11.73
N PHE A 368 17.41 11.94 12.15
CA PHE A 368 16.30 12.30 11.26
C PHE A 368 16.36 13.77 10.85
N PHE A 369 15.96 14.06 9.61
CA PHE A 369 15.96 15.41 9.05
C PHE A 369 14.55 15.89 8.71
N ASN A 370 14.37 17.21 8.71
CA ASN A 370 13.18 17.90 8.17
C ASN A 370 13.52 18.99 7.14
N ASN A 371 14.76 18.99 6.62
CA ASN A 371 15.16 20.03 5.68
C ASN A 371 14.56 19.79 4.29
N LEU A 372 14.11 20.88 3.65
CA LEU A 372 13.57 20.88 2.30
C LEU A 372 14.64 21.29 1.27
N PHE A 373 14.74 20.56 0.17
CA PHE A 373 15.65 20.84 -0.93
C PHE A 373 14.95 20.76 -2.29
N ALA A 374 15.38 21.61 -3.23
CA ALA A 374 15.09 21.45 -4.64
C ALA A 374 16.36 21.01 -5.38
N TRP A 375 16.34 19.83 -5.97
CA TRP A 375 17.35 19.37 -6.91
C TRP A 375 17.01 19.81 -8.32
N ASN A 376 17.75 20.77 -8.87
CA ASN A 376 17.62 21.12 -10.28
C ASN A 376 18.28 20.02 -11.13
N VAL A 377 17.48 19.32 -11.92
CA VAL A 377 17.93 18.15 -12.70
C VAL A 377 18.93 18.57 -13.76
N GLU A 378 18.70 19.65 -14.49
CA GLU A 378 19.58 20.10 -15.57
C GLU A 378 20.96 20.51 -15.05
N ARG A 379 20.99 21.40 -14.04
CA ARG A 379 22.21 21.91 -13.39
C ARG A 379 22.89 20.88 -12.50
N ASN A 380 22.21 19.77 -12.22
CA ASN A 380 22.64 18.72 -11.30
C ASN A 380 23.10 19.28 -9.94
N ARG A 381 22.25 20.12 -9.34
CA ARG A 381 22.58 20.88 -8.12
C ARG A 381 21.38 20.96 -7.20
N PHE A 382 21.62 20.70 -5.91
CA PHE A 382 20.66 20.89 -4.85
C PHE A 382 20.69 22.33 -4.33
N PHE A 383 19.50 22.85 -4.06
CA PHE A 383 19.28 24.16 -3.45
C PHE A 383 18.45 23.95 -2.17
N PRO A 384 18.94 24.35 -1.00
CA PRO A 384 18.12 24.34 0.21
C PRO A 384 16.95 25.32 0.04
N LEU A 385 15.76 24.89 0.40
CA LEU A 385 14.55 25.71 0.43
C LEU A 385 14.23 26.05 1.88
N THR A 386 14.46 27.30 2.25
CA THR A 386 14.17 27.82 3.60
C THR A 386 12.91 28.67 3.59
N LEU A 387 12.12 28.56 4.66
CA LEU A 387 10.94 29.41 4.85
C LEU A 387 11.35 30.89 4.94
N ARG A 388 10.49 31.77 4.41
CA ARG A 388 10.71 33.21 4.31
C ARG A 388 9.56 33.92 5.01
N ARG A 389 9.85 34.58 6.14
CA ARG A 389 8.83 35.42 6.79
C ARG A 389 8.43 36.56 5.85
N PRO A 390 7.12 36.87 5.71
CA PRO A 390 6.69 38.07 5.03
C PRO A 390 7.41 39.25 5.69
N ARG A 391 8.12 40.06 4.88
CA ARG A 391 8.66 41.31 5.40
C ARG A 391 7.46 42.17 5.78
N LEU A 392 7.19 42.32 7.07
CA LEU A 392 6.36 43.40 7.58
C LEU A 392 6.86 44.66 6.88
N ALA A 393 6.02 45.29 6.07
CA ALA A 393 6.34 46.55 5.47
C ALA A 393 6.61 47.50 6.64
N LYS A 394 7.89 47.74 6.95
CA LYS A 394 8.26 48.84 7.83
C LYS A 394 7.62 50.05 7.17
N LYS A 395 6.64 50.68 7.84
CA LYS A 395 6.29 52.07 7.58
C LYS A 395 7.61 52.81 7.69
N VAL A 396 8.25 53.06 6.55
CA VAL A 396 9.45 53.88 6.50
C VAL A 396 8.94 55.25 6.89
N ALA A 397 9.24 55.66 8.12
CA ALA A 397 9.16 57.05 8.52
C ALA A 397 9.93 57.82 7.43
N VAL A 398 9.18 58.64 6.68
CA VAL A 398 9.72 59.43 5.58
C VAL A 398 10.73 60.39 6.18
N ASN A 399 12.00 60.01 6.12
CA ASN A 399 13.08 60.94 6.32
C ASN A 399 13.27 61.66 4.99
N GLU A 400 12.84 62.92 4.96
CA GLU A 400 13.15 63.85 3.89
C GLU A 400 14.67 63.98 3.75
N ARG A 401 15.27 63.24 2.79
CA ARG A 401 16.41 63.69 1.99
C ARG A 401 16.88 62.59 1.03
N GLY A 402 16.70 62.85 -0.27
CA GLY A 402 17.58 62.34 -1.33
C GLY A 402 16.92 61.41 -2.37
N GLY A 403 17.01 61.79 -3.65
CA GLY A 403 17.02 60.83 -4.76
C GLY A 403 15.80 60.77 -5.68
N ARG A 404 15.47 61.88 -6.35
CA ARG A 404 14.38 62.06 -7.31
C ARG A 404 14.67 61.34 -8.65
N ARG A 405 14.54 60.01 -8.74
CA ARG A 405 14.52 59.33 -10.07
C ARG A 405 13.92 57.91 -10.17
N GLY A 406 13.04 57.52 -9.25
CA GLY A 406 12.37 56.19 -9.31
C GLY A 406 10.90 56.13 -8.89
N ARG A 407 10.30 57.24 -8.42
CA ARG A 407 8.91 57.23 -7.88
C ARG A 407 7.80 57.22 -8.94
N GLY A 408 8.07 57.63 -10.18
CA GLY A 408 7.01 57.83 -11.17
C GLY A 408 6.31 56.57 -11.67
N LYS A 409 6.96 55.40 -11.67
CA LYS A 409 6.41 54.20 -12.32
C LYS A 409 5.47 53.36 -11.45
N ALA A 410 5.69 53.32 -10.13
CA ALA A 410 4.84 52.56 -9.22
C ALA A 410 3.54 53.34 -8.92
N ASP A 411 3.64 54.67 -8.77
CA ASP A 411 2.48 55.54 -8.54
C ASP A 411 1.56 55.60 -9.77
N GLU A 412 2.10 55.47 -10.99
CA GLU A 412 1.32 55.51 -12.25
C GLU A 412 0.52 54.22 -12.48
N GLU A 413 1.08 53.06 -12.12
CA GLU A 413 0.40 51.75 -12.23
C GLU A 413 -0.73 51.60 -11.18
N GLU A 414 -0.52 52.15 -9.97
CA GLU A 414 -1.54 52.19 -8.92
C GLU A 414 -2.64 53.22 -9.22
N LEU A 415 -2.31 54.38 -9.79
CA LEU A 415 -3.29 55.35 -10.30
C LEU A 415 -4.14 54.77 -11.42
N LEU A 416 -3.54 54.05 -12.38
CA LEU A 416 -4.25 53.38 -13.47
C LEU A 416 -5.20 52.28 -12.94
N ARG A 417 -4.79 51.53 -11.92
CA ARG A 417 -5.62 50.50 -11.29
C ARG A 417 -6.79 51.09 -10.51
N ASN A 418 -6.56 52.22 -9.83
CA ASN A 418 -7.60 52.94 -9.08
C ASN A 418 -8.57 53.68 -10.02
N LEU A 419 -8.10 54.20 -11.16
CA LEU A 419 -8.98 54.78 -12.20
C LEU A 419 -9.87 53.73 -12.84
N ALA A 420 -9.34 52.53 -13.12
CA ALA A 420 -10.12 51.41 -13.64
C ALA A 420 -11.20 50.92 -12.66
N ALA A 421 -10.92 50.96 -11.35
CA ALA A 421 -11.90 50.62 -10.30
C ALA A 421 -13.00 51.69 -10.14
N LEU A 422 -12.69 52.96 -10.40
CA LEU A 422 -13.65 54.06 -10.37
C LEU A 422 -14.54 54.10 -11.63
N GLU A 423 -14.02 53.74 -12.80
CA GLU A 423 -14.84 53.58 -14.02
C GLU A 423 -15.81 52.38 -13.93
N ALA A 424 -15.43 51.31 -13.21
CA ALA A 424 -16.29 50.16 -12.99
C ALA A 424 -17.45 50.42 -12.01
N THR A 425 -17.35 51.48 -11.19
CA THR A 425 -18.33 51.80 -10.13
C THR A 425 -19.18 53.05 -10.42
N GLY A 426 -18.86 53.79 -11.48
CA GLY A 426 -19.54 55.04 -11.83
C GLY A 426 -20.44 54.94 -13.05
N LYS A 427 -21.63 54.35 -12.93
CA LYS A 427 -22.73 54.64 -13.86
C LYS A 427 -24.12 54.43 -13.23
N LEU A 428 -24.71 55.53 -12.78
CA LEU A 428 -26.15 55.69 -12.56
C LEU A 428 -26.60 56.90 -13.38
N ASP A 429 -27.46 56.69 -14.39
CA ASP A 429 -28.67 57.48 -14.58
C ASP A 429 -29.66 56.82 -15.58
N GLY A 430 -30.92 56.74 -15.14
CA GLY A 430 -32.12 57.08 -15.92
C GLY A 430 -32.65 56.14 -17.00
N GLY A 431 -33.67 55.34 -16.69
CA GLY A 431 -34.61 54.81 -17.70
C GLY A 431 -35.56 53.72 -17.19
N GLU A 432 -36.84 54.05 -17.09
CA GLU A 432 -37.94 53.11 -16.79
C GLU A 432 -37.99 51.91 -17.75
N GLY A 433 -38.25 50.72 -17.20
CA GLY A 433 -38.59 49.53 -17.98
C GLY A 433 -38.63 48.28 -17.11
N SER A 434 -39.83 47.78 -16.81
CA SER A 434 -40.04 46.54 -16.07
C SER A 434 -39.48 45.33 -16.84
N VAL A 435 -38.48 44.65 -16.26
CA VAL A 435 -38.09 43.29 -16.67
C VAL A 435 -37.96 42.45 -15.41
N VAL A 436 -38.78 41.41 -15.32
CA VAL A 436 -38.72 40.39 -14.27
C VAL A 436 -37.40 39.64 -14.41
N VAL A 437 -36.48 39.87 -13.48
CA VAL A 437 -35.24 39.08 -13.32
C VAL A 437 -35.53 38.02 -12.27
N THR A 438 -35.59 36.76 -12.71
CA THR A 438 -35.50 35.59 -11.84
C THR A 438 -34.19 35.65 -11.06
N LYS A 439 -34.27 35.62 -9.72
CA LYS A 439 -33.12 35.53 -8.82
C LYS A 439 -32.17 34.41 -9.27
N PRO A 440 -30.87 34.67 -9.45
CA PRO A 440 -29.87 33.62 -9.28
C PRO A 440 -29.93 33.19 -7.81
N GLU A 441 -29.92 31.89 -7.56
CA GLU A 441 -29.67 31.36 -6.22
C GLU A 441 -28.36 31.96 -5.72
N GLU A 442 -28.41 32.57 -4.54
CA GLU A 442 -27.22 32.98 -3.81
C GLU A 442 -26.49 31.69 -3.44
N ASP A 443 -25.46 31.33 -4.22
CA ASP A 443 -24.42 30.44 -3.75
C ASP A 443 -23.86 31.09 -2.48
N GLU A 444 -24.21 30.52 -1.32
CA GLU A 444 -23.56 30.84 -0.06
C GLU A 444 -22.06 30.55 -0.25
N GLU A 445 -21.26 31.59 -0.47
CA GLU A 445 -19.81 31.50 -0.36
C GLU A 445 -19.49 31.10 1.08
N GLU A 446 -19.41 29.80 1.34
CA GLU A 446 -18.87 29.26 2.59
C GLU A 446 -17.52 29.95 2.85
N GLN A 447 -17.46 30.77 3.91
CA GLN A 447 -16.23 31.38 4.37
C GLN A 447 -15.24 30.26 4.69
N LYS A 448 -14.29 29.99 3.79
CA LYS A 448 -13.22 29.02 4.02
C LYS A 448 -12.46 29.40 5.28
N GLU A 449 -12.51 28.55 6.30
CA GLU A 449 -11.66 28.68 7.47
C GLU A 449 -10.19 28.67 7.02
N GLU A 450 -9.47 29.76 7.30
CA GLU A 450 -8.07 29.88 6.92
C GLU A 450 -7.22 29.02 7.86
N LYS A 451 -6.75 27.86 7.37
CA LYS A 451 -5.95 26.93 8.17
C LYS A 451 -4.69 27.57 8.73
N PRO A 452 -4.23 27.13 9.92
CA PRO A 452 -3.05 27.69 10.55
C PRO A 452 -1.82 27.53 9.67
N LYS A 453 -1.04 28.61 9.62
CA LYS A 453 0.23 28.66 8.91
C LYS A 453 1.36 28.83 9.90
N ILE A 454 2.20 27.81 10.00
CA ILE A 454 3.34 27.79 10.90
C ILE A 454 4.62 28.17 10.15
N PHE A 455 5.60 28.65 10.92
CA PHE A 455 6.92 29.06 10.40
C PHE A 455 8.03 28.09 10.77
N GLU A 456 7.66 26.82 10.90
CA GLU A 456 8.51 25.69 11.20
C GLU A 456 8.24 24.59 10.18
N MET A 457 9.28 23.80 9.85
CA MET A 457 9.09 22.63 8.99
C MET A 457 8.39 21.52 9.78
N PRO A 458 7.65 20.62 9.10
CA PRO A 458 7.11 19.43 9.76
C PRO A 458 8.19 18.64 10.51
N HIS A 459 7.80 17.87 11.53
CA HIS A 459 8.72 17.09 12.35
C HIS A 459 9.69 16.25 11.50
N PRO A 460 10.98 16.10 11.90
CA PRO A 460 11.93 15.21 11.25
C PRO A 460 11.37 13.81 11.02
N ARG A 461 11.52 13.29 9.80
CA ARG A 461 10.97 11.99 9.39
C ARG A 461 11.62 11.48 8.11
N PHE A 462 11.51 10.19 7.86
CA PHE A 462 11.83 9.56 6.59
C PHE A 462 10.59 8.89 6.00
N ASN A 463 10.69 8.51 4.72
CA ASN A 463 9.61 7.89 3.95
C ASN A 463 8.30 8.70 3.91
N ALA A 464 8.36 10.03 4.07
CA ALA A 464 7.23 10.90 3.84
C ALA A 464 6.78 10.83 2.38
N GLN A 465 5.46 10.73 2.16
CA GLN A 465 4.89 10.72 0.82
C GLN A 465 4.74 12.15 0.32
N LEU A 466 5.34 12.44 -0.84
CA LEU A 466 5.39 13.79 -1.41
C LEU A 466 4.65 13.83 -2.73
N THR A 467 3.83 14.86 -2.92
CA THR A 467 3.29 15.21 -4.23
C THR A 467 3.28 16.72 -4.42
N VAL A 468 3.31 17.18 -5.67
CA VAL A 468 3.19 18.59 -5.99
C VAL A 468 2.00 18.77 -6.91
N GLN A 469 1.06 19.60 -6.47
CA GLN A 469 -0.05 20.08 -7.28
C GLN A 469 0.23 21.56 -7.58
N ASP A 470 0.35 21.88 -8.88
CA ASP A 470 0.78 23.18 -9.39
C ASP A 470 2.13 23.67 -8.85
N ASP A 471 2.11 24.53 -7.83
CA ASP A 471 3.30 25.07 -7.15
C ASP A 471 3.26 24.83 -5.63
N VAL A 472 2.35 23.98 -5.15
CA VAL A 472 2.19 23.62 -3.74
C VAL A 472 2.66 22.19 -3.53
N LEU A 473 3.68 22.03 -2.67
CA LEU A 473 4.12 20.73 -2.17
C LEU A 473 3.18 20.28 -1.07
N TYR A 474 2.68 19.06 -1.20
CA TYR A 474 1.96 18.36 -0.14
C TYR A 474 2.84 17.24 0.42
N ILE A 475 2.90 17.16 1.75
CA ILE A 475 3.66 16.17 2.51
C ILE A 475 2.66 15.39 3.35
N PHE A 476 2.62 14.08 3.19
CA PHE A 476 1.80 13.19 3.99
C PHE A 476 2.69 12.18 4.73
N GLY A 477 2.29 11.86 5.96
CA GLY A 477 2.81 10.72 6.72
C GLY A 477 4.33 10.72 6.95
N GLY A 478 4.91 9.53 6.87
CA GLY A 478 6.32 9.24 7.17
C GLY A 478 6.53 8.62 8.56
N THR A 479 7.76 8.22 8.82
CA THR A 479 8.18 7.55 10.07
C THR A 479 9.24 8.35 10.80
N PHE A 480 9.24 8.26 12.12
CA PHE A 480 10.32 8.70 13.02
C PHE A 480 10.60 7.60 14.03
N GLU A 481 11.85 7.41 14.43
CA GLU A 481 12.24 6.40 15.42
C GLU A 481 13.00 7.07 16.58
N LYS A 482 12.75 6.60 17.80
CA LYS A 482 13.49 7.02 18.99
C LYS A 482 13.67 5.82 19.92
N GLY A 483 14.91 5.35 20.06
CA GLY A 483 15.19 4.06 20.72
C GLY A 483 14.51 2.92 19.95
N ASP A 484 13.85 2.02 20.68
CA ASP A 484 13.14 0.88 20.09
C ASP A 484 11.71 1.21 19.60
N ARG A 485 11.29 2.48 19.67
CA ARG A 485 9.94 2.92 19.30
C ARG A 485 9.92 3.54 17.90
N GLU A 486 8.99 3.06 17.09
CA GLU A 486 8.66 3.60 15.76
C GLU A 486 7.36 4.42 15.83
N TYR A 487 7.39 5.62 15.26
CA TYR A 487 6.26 6.55 15.18
C TYR A 487 5.86 6.76 13.73
N THR A 488 4.60 6.45 13.41
CA THR A 488 4.02 6.69 12.09
C THR A 488 3.13 7.92 12.11
N PHE A 489 3.36 8.86 11.21
CA PHE A 489 2.54 10.07 11.08
C PHE A 489 1.35 9.87 10.12
N ASP A 490 0.28 10.62 10.34
CA ASP A 490 -0.88 10.80 9.42
C ASP A 490 -1.07 12.27 8.99
N GLU A 491 -0.18 13.15 9.43
CA GLU A 491 -0.28 14.58 9.18
C GLU A 491 -0.16 14.93 7.69
N VAL A 492 -0.85 15.99 7.29
CA VAL A 492 -0.82 16.55 5.94
C VAL A 492 -0.37 18.01 6.02
N TRP A 493 0.70 18.33 5.31
CA TRP A 493 1.28 19.67 5.26
C TRP A 493 1.30 20.20 3.83
N ALA A 494 1.07 21.50 3.66
CA ALA A 494 1.15 22.17 2.36
C ALA A 494 2.15 23.34 2.37
N ILE A 495 3.04 23.40 1.38
CA ILE A 495 4.08 24.44 1.25
C ILE A 495 4.06 25.03 -0.15
N ASP A 496 3.82 26.33 -0.27
CA ASP A 496 3.95 27.06 -1.54
C ASP A 496 5.44 27.17 -1.91
N LEU A 497 5.86 26.50 -2.99
CA LEU A 497 7.25 26.41 -3.44
C LEU A 497 7.76 27.71 -4.09
N GLY A 498 6.85 28.62 -4.46
CA GLY A 498 7.19 29.94 -5.01
C GLY A 498 7.41 30.98 -3.92
N LYS A 499 6.52 31.01 -2.92
CA LYS A 499 6.55 31.98 -1.82
C LYS A 499 7.43 31.53 -0.66
N LEU A 500 7.38 30.23 -0.32
CA LEU A 500 8.00 29.64 0.87
C LEU A 500 7.62 30.41 2.14
N ASP A 501 6.41 30.95 2.20
CA ASP A 501 5.97 31.92 3.20
C ASP A 501 5.29 31.28 4.41
N GLY A 502 5.69 30.04 4.73
CA GLY A 502 5.20 29.23 5.84
C GLY A 502 4.67 27.86 5.37
N VAL A 503 4.35 27.02 6.34
CA VAL A 503 3.79 25.67 6.14
C VAL A 503 2.34 25.72 6.60
N LYS A 504 1.41 25.38 5.71
CA LYS A 504 -0.01 25.27 6.03
C LYS A 504 -0.28 23.88 6.59
N GLU A 505 -0.79 23.82 7.82
CA GLU A 505 -1.25 22.57 8.43
C GLU A 505 -2.59 22.21 7.82
N ILE A 506 -2.66 21.16 7.01
CA ILE A 506 -3.92 20.67 6.45
C ILE A 506 -4.58 19.73 7.45
N TYR A 507 -3.81 18.81 8.01
CA TYR A 507 -4.32 17.90 9.02
C TYR A 507 -3.17 17.52 9.94
N LYS A 508 -3.46 17.42 11.23
CA LYS A 508 -2.55 16.91 12.22
C LYS A 508 -3.37 16.28 13.34
N ARG A 509 -2.99 15.06 13.72
CA ARG A 509 -3.47 14.42 14.94
C ARG A 509 -2.36 14.50 15.98
N GLU A 510 -2.73 14.79 17.22
CA GLU A 510 -1.81 14.55 18.33
C GLU A 510 -1.61 13.05 18.47
N ILE A 511 -0.36 12.61 18.44
CA ILE A 511 -0.04 11.22 18.68
C ILE A 511 -0.29 10.98 20.18
N GLU A 512 -1.31 10.19 20.51
CA GLU A 512 -1.54 9.70 21.88
C GLU A 512 -0.37 8.81 22.29
N ASP A 513 0.66 9.46 22.84
CA ASP A 513 1.68 8.96 23.78
C ASP A 513 2.82 9.98 23.90
N TRP A 514 2.46 11.22 24.27
CA TRP A 514 3.41 12.18 24.80
C TRP A 514 3.46 12.07 26.33
N GLN A 515 4.20 11.09 26.85
CA GLN A 515 4.75 11.15 28.22
C GLN A 515 6.07 11.92 28.19
N GLY A 516 6.02 13.15 27.72
CA GLY A 516 7.15 14.07 27.63
C GLY A 516 6.90 15.37 28.38
N SER A 517 6.18 15.34 29.50
CA SER A 517 6.45 16.28 30.58
C SER A 517 7.55 15.67 31.44
N GLU A 518 8.68 16.35 31.46
CA GLU A 518 9.73 16.15 32.45
C GLU A 518 9.13 16.41 33.84
N ASP A 519 8.67 15.37 34.53
CA ASP A 519 8.41 15.38 35.97
C ASP A 519 9.01 14.07 36.53
N GLU A 520 10.34 13.97 36.45
CA GLU A 520 11.08 13.12 37.38
C GLU A 520 11.18 13.91 38.70
N ASP A 521 10.16 13.79 39.54
CA ASP A 521 10.26 14.18 40.95
C ASP A 521 11.27 13.23 41.61
N SER A 522 12.47 13.75 41.78
CA SER A 522 13.47 13.23 42.70
C SER A 522 12.94 13.33 44.13
N GLU A 523 12.65 12.20 44.76
CA GLU A 523 12.65 12.13 46.22
C GLU A 523 13.80 11.23 46.68
N ASP A 524 14.72 11.92 47.32
CA ASP A 524 15.93 11.51 48.03
C ASP A 524 15.70 10.46 49.13
N ASP A 525 16.79 9.76 49.40
CA ASP A 525 17.33 9.36 50.70
C ASP A 525 16.49 8.51 51.67
N GLU A 526 17.04 7.38 52.12
CA GLU A 526 17.82 7.33 53.37
C GLU A 526 18.30 5.89 53.66
N ASP A 527 19.51 5.83 54.22
CA ASP A 527 20.32 4.68 54.61
C ASP A 527 19.64 3.74 55.62
N ASP A 528 20.08 2.47 55.69
CA ASP A 528 20.54 1.92 56.99
C ASP A 528 21.44 0.67 56.80
N GLU A 529 22.50 0.62 57.61
CA GLU A 529 23.59 -0.35 57.61
C GLU A 529 23.38 -1.50 58.62
N GLY A 530 24.13 -2.59 58.41
CA GLY A 530 24.61 -3.51 59.46
C GLY A 530 23.89 -4.86 59.53
N SER A 531 24.50 -6.00 59.89
CA SER A 531 25.83 -6.32 60.40
C SER A 531 25.88 -7.86 60.61
N GLU A 532 27.01 -8.52 60.28
CA GLU A 532 27.62 -9.70 60.97
C GLU A 532 26.82 -11.04 61.05
N ASP A 533 27.33 -12.28 60.95
CA ASP A 533 28.67 -12.88 61.05
C ASP A 533 28.70 -14.34 60.48
N GLU A 534 29.88 -14.71 59.98
CA GLU A 534 30.71 -15.95 60.03
C GLU A 534 30.18 -17.40 59.81
N ASP A 535 30.89 -18.07 58.86
CA ASP A 535 31.47 -19.45 58.83
C ASP A 535 30.54 -20.69 59.04
N ASP A 536 30.61 -21.83 58.32
CA ASP A 536 31.70 -22.51 57.61
C ASP A 536 31.16 -23.70 56.74
N ASN A 537 31.93 -24.02 55.69
CA ASN A 537 32.15 -25.32 55.02
C ASN A 537 31.01 -26.23 54.47
N SER A 538 30.96 -26.33 53.12
CA SER A 538 31.38 -27.52 52.33
C SER A 538 30.55 -27.75 51.05
N GLU A 539 31.26 -28.24 50.03
CA GLU A 539 30.97 -28.21 48.60
C GLU A 539 29.74 -28.99 48.10
N THR A 540 29.01 -28.46 47.11
CA THR A 540 29.06 -28.90 45.69
C THR A 540 27.82 -28.45 44.87
N ALA A 541 28.13 -27.91 43.69
CA ALA A 541 27.38 -27.84 42.42
C ALA A 541 25.83 -27.89 42.38
N SER A 542 25.30 -26.74 41.94
CA SER A 542 24.40 -26.57 40.78
C SER A 542 22.97 -27.14 40.79
N THR A 543 22.05 -26.21 40.49
CA THR A 543 20.67 -26.33 39.98
C THR A 543 19.55 -26.63 40.99
N ALA A 544 18.65 -25.66 41.13
CA ALA A 544 17.24 -25.87 41.41
C ALA A 544 16.43 -24.65 40.94
N ALA A 545 15.29 -24.89 40.30
CA ALA A 545 13.99 -24.53 40.87
C ALA A 545 12.85 -24.95 39.93
N THR A 546 12.14 -26.00 40.34
CA THR A 546 10.76 -26.28 39.99
C THR A 546 9.84 -25.78 41.11
N SER A 547 8.58 -25.53 40.74
CA SER A 547 7.37 -25.50 41.60
C SER A 547 7.13 -24.17 42.34
N VAL A 548 5.90 -23.69 42.57
CA VAL A 548 4.62 -24.38 42.80
C VAL A 548 3.43 -23.47 42.43
N SER A 549 2.35 -24.10 42.01
CA SER A 549 0.95 -23.66 41.89
C SER A 549 0.21 -23.39 43.22
N GLN A 550 -0.79 -22.48 43.23
CA GLN A 550 -2.24 -22.71 43.48
C GLN A 550 -2.99 -21.41 43.85
N GLY A 551 -4.23 -21.25 43.35
CA GLY A 551 -5.13 -20.08 43.48
C GLY A 551 -5.82 -19.92 44.87
N PRO A 552 -7.00 -19.25 45.03
CA PRO A 552 -8.19 -19.33 44.14
C PRO A 552 -9.13 -18.08 44.00
N SER A 553 -10.10 -18.20 43.06
CA SER A 553 -11.54 -17.84 43.12
C SER A 553 -12.12 -16.41 42.84
N ALA A 554 -12.87 -16.35 41.72
CA ALA A 554 -14.24 -15.82 41.47
C ALA A 554 -14.59 -14.31 41.49
N ALA A 555 -15.10 -13.80 40.34
CA ALA A 555 -16.55 -13.52 40.14
C ALA A 555 -16.83 -12.94 38.73
N GLU A 556 -17.60 -13.68 37.92
CA GLU A 556 -18.20 -13.24 36.64
C GLU A 556 -19.49 -12.41 36.86
N ARG A 557 -19.75 -11.46 35.95
CA ARG A 557 -21.08 -10.87 35.72
C ARG A 557 -21.53 -11.17 34.29
N VAL A 558 -22.71 -11.79 34.18
CA VAL A 558 -23.41 -12.23 32.97
C VAL A 558 -24.30 -11.12 32.40
N VAL A 559 -24.37 -10.99 31.07
CA VAL A 559 -25.48 -10.37 30.32
C VAL A 559 -25.78 -11.28 29.09
N PRO A 560 -27.05 -11.56 28.72
CA PRO A 560 -27.42 -12.74 27.92
C PRO A 560 -27.51 -12.49 26.41
N GLU A 561 -27.28 -13.55 25.63
CA GLU A 561 -27.62 -13.69 24.21
C GLU A 561 -29.12 -14.01 23.99
N PRO A 562 -29.69 -13.69 22.82
CA PRO A 562 -31.01 -14.17 22.43
C PRO A 562 -30.92 -15.59 21.84
N GLU A 563 -31.88 -16.43 22.23
CA GLU A 563 -32.14 -17.76 21.68
C GLU A 563 -32.66 -17.66 20.24
N GLU A 564 -32.08 -18.41 19.30
CA GLU A 564 -32.77 -18.85 18.09
C GLU A 564 -32.86 -20.37 18.02
N GLU A 565 -34.02 -20.82 17.56
CA GLU A 565 -34.53 -22.19 17.55
C GLU A 565 -33.72 -23.15 16.67
N ALA A 566 -33.72 -24.39 17.11
CA ALA A 566 -33.18 -25.56 16.44
C ALA A 566 -33.73 -25.81 15.02
N GLY A 567 -32.83 -26.16 14.09
CA GLY A 567 -33.04 -27.31 13.22
C GLY A 567 -32.65 -27.18 11.75
N SER A 568 -31.38 -27.44 11.42
CA SER A 568 -31.00 -28.26 10.26
C SER A 568 -29.55 -28.71 10.41
N ALA A 569 -29.26 -29.99 10.13
CA ALA A 569 -27.97 -30.63 10.34
C ALA A 569 -26.82 -29.85 9.67
N GLU A 570 -25.90 -29.33 10.49
CA GLU A 570 -24.61 -28.83 10.03
C GLU A 570 -23.70 -30.02 9.69
N GLU A 571 -23.17 -30.04 8.46
CA GLU A 571 -21.94 -30.77 8.16
C GLU A 571 -20.83 -30.16 9.01
N THR A 572 -20.32 -30.92 9.99
CA THR A 572 -19.15 -30.51 10.76
C THR A 572 -17.94 -30.50 9.83
N SER A 573 -17.42 -29.31 9.49
CA SER A 573 -16.23 -29.16 8.64
C SER A 573 -15.04 -29.92 9.22
N ALA A 574 -14.33 -30.66 8.37
CA ALA A 574 -13.14 -31.42 8.75
C ALA A 574 -11.94 -30.52 9.16
N LEU A 575 -12.05 -29.20 8.94
CA LEU A 575 -11.04 -28.19 9.31
C LEU A 575 -11.19 -27.66 10.75
N THR A 576 -12.20 -28.07 11.52
CA THR A 576 -12.43 -27.54 12.88
C THR A 576 -11.78 -28.35 14.00
N ASP A 577 -11.08 -29.44 13.69
CA ASP A 577 -10.36 -30.24 14.69
C ASP A 577 -8.95 -29.70 14.98
N THR A 578 -8.34 -30.16 16.07
CA THR A 578 -7.01 -29.70 16.52
C THR A 578 -5.85 -30.47 15.84
N LEU A 579 -6.15 -31.29 14.83
CA LEU A 579 -5.16 -32.10 14.13
C LEU A 579 -4.39 -31.29 13.08
N PRO A 580 -3.21 -31.73 12.64
CA PRO A 580 -2.50 -31.05 11.55
C PRO A 580 -3.26 -31.15 10.22
N HIS A 581 -3.50 -30.02 9.53
CA HIS A 581 -4.16 -30.00 8.21
C HIS A 581 -3.18 -29.80 7.04
N PRO A 582 -3.49 -30.37 5.86
CA PRO A 582 -2.82 -30.04 4.61
C PRO A 582 -3.12 -28.62 4.18
N ARG A 583 -2.11 -27.98 3.58
CA ARG A 583 -2.26 -26.65 3.00
C ARG A 583 -2.78 -26.75 1.56
N PRO A 584 -3.44 -25.70 1.05
CA PRO A 584 -3.77 -25.61 -0.37
C PRO A 584 -2.52 -25.78 -1.24
N PHE A 585 -2.65 -26.59 -2.30
CA PHE A 585 -1.59 -26.99 -3.24
C PHE A 585 -0.46 -27.84 -2.63
N GLU A 586 -0.66 -28.43 -1.44
CA GLU A 586 0.33 -29.29 -0.79
C GLU A 586 0.11 -30.77 -1.16
N SER A 587 1.14 -31.41 -1.71
CA SER A 587 1.09 -32.85 -1.98
C SER A 587 1.03 -33.65 -0.68
N LEU A 588 0.45 -34.86 -0.70
CA LEU A 588 0.44 -35.77 0.46
C LEU A 588 1.85 -36.02 1.02
N ARG A 589 2.86 -36.07 0.13
CA ARG A 589 4.27 -36.24 0.51
C ARG A 589 4.77 -35.03 1.31
N ASP A 590 4.49 -33.82 0.85
CA ASP A 590 4.97 -32.59 1.50
C ASP A 590 4.22 -32.32 2.82
N PHE A 591 2.92 -32.59 2.82
CA PHE A 591 2.09 -32.55 4.01
C PHE A 591 2.65 -33.45 5.11
N TYR A 592 2.94 -34.72 4.79
CA TYR A 592 3.51 -35.65 5.76
C TYR A 592 4.93 -35.23 6.16
N ALA A 593 5.78 -34.80 5.22
CA ALA A 593 7.14 -34.36 5.54
C ALA A 593 7.16 -33.21 6.57
N ARG A 594 6.23 -32.26 6.44
CA ARG A 594 6.08 -31.12 7.36
C ARG A 594 5.50 -31.52 8.72
N THR A 595 4.56 -32.47 8.74
CA THR A 595 3.79 -32.80 9.94
C THR A 595 4.19 -34.12 10.61
N SER A 596 5.20 -34.83 10.09
CA SER A 596 5.59 -36.17 10.53
C SER A 596 5.86 -36.27 12.03
N ASN A 597 6.46 -35.25 12.65
CA ASN A 597 6.74 -35.24 14.09
C ASN A 597 5.45 -35.09 14.91
N GLN A 598 4.53 -34.21 14.48
CA GLN A 598 3.24 -33.99 15.14
C GLN A 598 2.37 -35.25 15.09
N TRP A 599 2.31 -35.92 13.92
CA TRP A 599 1.59 -37.18 13.79
C TRP A 599 2.21 -38.32 14.62
N GLN A 600 3.54 -38.38 14.74
CA GLN A 600 4.19 -39.33 15.62
C GLN A 600 3.86 -39.07 17.10
N GLU A 601 3.81 -37.81 17.53
CA GLU A 601 3.40 -37.43 18.89
C GLU A 601 1.94 -37.80 19.19
N ILE A 602 1.03 -37.56 18.25
CA ILE A 602 -0.39 -37.95 18.35
C ILE A 602 -0.53 -39.47 18.51
N VAL A 603 0.17 -40.24 17.67
CA VAL A 603 0.16 -41.71 17.74
C VAL A 603 0.78 -42.22 19.06
N ILE A 604 1.81 -41.56 19.57
CA ILE A 604 2.42 -41.90 20.86
C ILE A 604 1.44 -41.62 22.01
N ASP A 605 0.75 -40.48 22.00
CA ASP A 605 -0.25 -40.14 23.01
C ASP A 605 -1.44 -41.12 22.97
N GLU A 606 -1.95 -41.44 21.78
CA GLU A 606 -3.04 -42.41 21.61
C GLU A 606 -2.64 -43.81 22.12
N LEU A 607 -1.44 -44.28 21.75
CA LEU A 607 -0.92 -45.57 22.22
C LEU A 607 -0.64 -45.59 23.72
N SER A 608 -0.27 -44.45 24.32
CA SER A 608 -0.10 -44.32 25.76
C SER A 608 -1.43 -44.51 26.50
N ARG A 609 -2.54 -44.01 25.92
CA ARG A 609 -3.90 -44.13 26.48
C ARG A 609 -4.48 -45.54 26.31
N ILE A 610 -4.20 -46.20 25.19
CA ILE A 610 -4.82 -47.50 24.85
C ILE A 610 -4.02 -48.70 25.40
N THR A 611 -2.69 -48.65 25.34
CA THR A 611 -1.83 -49.84 25.54
C THR A 611 -0.97 -49.81 26.81
N GLY A 612 -1.13 -48.79 27.67
CA GLY A 612 -0.42 -48.71 28.96
C GLY A 612 1.12 -48.70 28.82
N GLY A 613 1.64 -48.24 27.69
CA GLY A 613 3.08 -48.02 27.50
C GLY A 613 3.90 -49.19 26.93
N GLN A 614 3.30 -50.19 26.29
CA GLN A 614 4.08 -51.11 25.44
C GLN A 614 4.58 -50.38 24.19
N GLY A 615 5.90 -50.13 24.12
CA GLY A 615 6.53 -49.39 23.04
C GLY A 615 6.51 -50.15 21.71
N LYS A 616 5.81 -49.59 20.71
CA LYS A 616 6.00 -49.97 19.31
C LYS A 616 7.39 -49.57 18.83
N SER A 617 7.91 -50.29 17.84
CA SER A 617 9.19 -49.89 17.23
C SER A 617 9.06 -48.53 16.53
N VAL A 618 10.17 -47.78 16.43
CA VAL A 618 10.22 -46.48 15.71
C VAL A 618 9.71 -46.61 14.27
N LYS A 619 9.91 -47.78 13.65
CA LYS A 619 9.43 -48.05 12.29
C LYS A 619 7.91 -48.15 12.23
N GLU A 620 7.28 -48.80 13.21
CA GLU A 620 5.83 -48.95 13.28
C GLU A 620 5.14 -47.62 13.61
N LEU A 621 5.72 -46.80 14.51
CA LEU A 621 5.21 -45.47 14.82
C LEU A 621 5.17 -44.56 13.58
N LYS A 622 6.25 -44.57 12.77
CA LYS A 622 6.30 -43.80 11.51
C LYS A 622 5.31 -44.32 10.47
N THR A 623 5.07 -45.63 10.42
CA THR A 623 4.06 -46.19 9.51
C THR A 623 2.65 -45.80 9.95
N THR A 624 2.33 -45.91 11.24
CA THR A 624 1.01 -45.52 11.76
C THR A 624 0.78 -44.01 11.63
N ALA A 625 1.78 -43.18 11.94
CA ALA A 625 1.71 -41.73 11.76
C ALA A 625 1.45 -41.32 10.30
N PHE A 626 2.05 -42.04 9.33
CA PHE A 626 1.77 -41.81 7.92
C PHE A 626 0.33 -42.15 7.54
N VAL A 627 -0.21 -43.26 8.05
CA VAL A 627 -1.61 -43.66 7.77
C VAL A 627 -2.60 -42.62 8.31
N HIS A 628 -2.41 -42.10 9.52
CA HIS A 628 -3.28 -41.04 10.06
C HIS A 628 -3.16 -39.73 9.27
N ALA A 629 -1.95 -39.36 8.84
CA ALA A 629 -1.77 -38.21 7.97
C ALA A 629 -2.46 -38.41 6.60
N GLU A 630 -2.35 -39.60 6.02
CA GLU A 630 -3.00 -39.93 4.74
C GLU A 630 -4.53 -39.89 4.86
N GLU A 631 -5.10 -40.47 5.91
CA GLU A 631 -6.54 -40.42 6.19
C GLU A 631 -7.01 -38.96 6.34
N LYS A 632 -6.31 -38.17 7.17
CA LYS A 632 -6.64 -36.74 7.34
C LYS A 632 -6.54 -35.95 6.03
N TRP A 633 -5.56 -36.28 5.19
CA TRP A 633 -5.36 -35.62 3.90
C TRP A 633 -6.53 -35.89 2.93
N TRP A 634 -7.09 -37.10 2.95
CA TRP A 634 -8.28 -37.43 2.16
C TRP A 634 -9.55 -36.85 2.75
N ASP A 635 -9.71 -36.87 4.08
CA ASP A 635 -10.91 -36.40 4.77
C ASP A 635 -11.20 -34.91 4.54
N CYS A 636 -10.16 -34.08 4.43
CA CYS A 636 -10.32 -32.65 4.15
C CYS A 636 -10.04 -32.27 2.69
N ARG A 637 -9.87 -33.23 1.77
CA ARG A 637 -9.45 -32.93 0.39
C ARG A 637 -10.46 -32.09 -0.38
N GLU A 638 -11.76 -32.28 -0.15
CA GLU A 638 -12.80 -31.47 -0.80
C GLU A 638 -12.79 -30.03 -0.30
N GLU A 639 -12.65 -29.80 1.01
CA GLU A 639 -12.55 -28.46 1.60
C GLU A 639 -11.26 -27.74 1.17
N ILE A 640 -10.13 -28.47 1.14
CA ILE A 640 -8.87 -27.92 0.65
C ILE A 640 -8.94 -27.64 -0.85
N ARG A 641 -9.63 -28.45 -1.65
CA ARG A 641 -9.84 -28.18 -3.08
C ARG A 641 -10.70 -26.93 -3.28
N ALA A 642 -11.73 -26.72 -2.46
CA ALA A 642 -12.50 -25.48 -2.50
C ALA A 642 -11.64 -24.24 -2.18
N LEU A 643 -10.71 -24.36 -1.22
CA LEU A 643 -9.73 -23.31 -0.91
C LEU A 643 -8.66 -23.14 -2.01
N GLU A 644 -8.29 -24.21 -2.71
CA GLU A 644 -7.41 -24.17 -3.90
C GLU A 644 -8.12 -23.46 -5.06
N ASP A 645 -9.39 -23.77 -5.33
CA ASP A 645 -10.19 -23.13 -6.37
C ASP A 645 -10.44 -21.64 -6.05
N GLU A 646 -10.70 -21.29 -4.78
CA GLU A 646 -10.79 -19.88 -4.34
C GLU A 646 -9.46 -19.15 -4.54
N GLN A 647 -8.34 -19.81 -4.23
CA GLN A 647 -7.00 -19.26 -4.43
C GLN A 647 -6.62 -19.15 -5.90
N GLU A 648 -6.98 -20.11 -6.74
CA GLU A 648 -6.73 -20.08 -8.17
C GLU A 648 -7.59 -19.00 -8.85
N GLN A 649 -8.83 -18.83 -8.42
CA GLN A 649 -9.70 -17.73 -8.82
C GLN A 649 -9.16 -16.37 -8.32
N ALA A 650 -8.43 -16.36 -7.20
CA ALA A 650 -7.63 -15.21 -6.72
C ALA A 650 -6.25 -15.08 -7.41
N GLY A 651 -5.92 -15.97 -8.36
CA GLY A 651 -4.68 -15.96 -9.14
C GLY A 651 -3.45 -16.53 -8.43
N ILE A 652 -3.64 -17.27 -7.34
CA ILE A 652 -2.63 -18.00 -6.58
C ILE A 652 -2.64 -19.45 -7.10
N GLY A 653 -1.60 -19.83 -7.84
CA GLY A 653 -1.46 -21.18 -8.40
C GLY A 653 -0.46 -22.06 -7.65
N GLU A 654 -0.37 -23.32 -8.07
CA GLU A 654 0.49 -24.35 -7.50
C GLU A 654 1.96 -23.89 -7.40
N VAL A 655 2.51 -23.96 -6.18
CA VAL A 655 3.93 -23.66 -5.91
C VAL A 655 4.76 -24.85 -6.37
N VAL A 656 5.21 -24.81 -7.63
CA VAL A 656 6.15 -25.83 -8.14
C VAL A 656 7.45 -25.75 -7.36
N SER A 657 7.73 -26.78 -6.55
CA SER A 657 8.98 -26.91 -5.83
C SER A 657 10.16 -26.96 -6.82
N ILE A 658 11.27 -26.29 -6.49
CA ILE A 658 12.49 -26.30 -7.32
C ILE A 658 13.09 -27.71 -7.45
N ALA A 659 12.69 -28.66 -6.61
CA ALA A 659 13.15 -30.05 -6.67
C ALA A 659 12.56 -30.82 -7.85
N ASP A 660 11.31 -30.53 -8.27
CA ASP A 660 10.65 -31.24 -9.38
C ASP A 660 11.16 -30.78 -10.76
N LYS A 661 11.77 -29.59 -10.82
CA LYS A 661 12.39 -29.05 -12.05
C LYS A 661 13.72 -29.72 -12.42
N ALA A 662 14.31 -30.50 -11.51
CA ALA A 662 15.55 -31.22 -11.76
C ALA A 662 15.33 -32.63 -12.34
N ALA A 663 14.11 -33.15 -12.32
CA ALA A 663 13.81 -34.52 -12.76
C ALA A 663 13.34 -34.62 -14.23
N ASP A 664 12.85 -33.53 -14.83
CA ASP A 664 12.30 -33.52 -16.20
C ASP A 664 13.27 -32.91 -17.25
N GLY A 665 14.56 -32.82 -16.91
CA GLY A 665 15.63 -32.44 -17.83
C GLY A 665 16.53 -33.63 -18.17
N GLY A 666 15.97 -34.66 -18.81
CA GLY A 666 16.68 -35.81 -19.37
C GLY A 666 16.42 -35.96 -20.86
#